data_AF-A0A1S0UEU2-F1
#
_entry.id   AF-A0A1S0UEU2-F1
#
_cell.length_a   1.000
_cell.length_b   1.000
_cell.length_c   1.000
_cell.angle_alpha   90.00
_cell.angle_beta   90.00
_cell.angle_gamma   90.00
#
_symmetry.space_group_name_H-M   'P 1'
#
loop_
_entity.id
_entity.type
_entity.pdbx_description
1 polymer ?
#
loop_
_entity_poly.entity_id
_entity_poly.type
_entity_poly.pdbx_seq_one_letter_code
_entity_poly.pdbx_strand_id
1 'polypeptide(L)'
;MLQRTCFALPVILSVPATVAVLFIMCTKRHTNACHSTNFLPKELFWRCDTAKSLSEFFLSSLTQIWLAILMVQLWITLHLWRPRHERLAKTAKLFILPYNSALFTDQCLALNRRCDDKTKIRTEDLDFDAEDLSTHDINIGLTYAKPTATSLSSGSTSKVIETAMIKEMASSADAVTKIYVCATMWHETAIEMTCMLKSIFRLDEDQCARRNAQKYLKIIDPDYYEFEAHIFFDDAFDINEYGEPVINKFVQQLVDKVDEAASALHQTQMRLRSPKKISTPYGGRLSFIMPGKNRLMIHLKDKQKIRIRKRWSQVMYLYYLLGYQLMMKVDDEMRKVIISENTFILTLDGDVDFSPQCVHLLVDLMKKDRRLGAACGRIHPRGTGLMIWYQKFEYAIGHWLQKATEHMIGCVLCSPGCFSLFRSLALMDDNVTRRYASKAENPVDFIQYDQGEDRWLCTLLLQRGYRVEYCAASDALTYAPEGFNEFFNQRRRWIPSTLANIIDLLQDYKNVINMNESISIWYILYQCIMLVSSILGPGTIFLMVVGALSISFNIDTSLSLFIVTLPVVSFCLMCFISDSEKQLMAAQIIGALFAMLMTAVIVGTVIQMQKDGIMSPHSIFLLFVIASFVIAAILHPLEFTCITPGILYFLAIPCMYMLLPIYSLCNLNNIAWGTRENPKG
;
A
#
# COMPACT_ATOMS: atom_id res chain seq x y z
N MET A 1 -6.13 28.76 -18.62
CA MET A 1 -5.86 28.98 -20.05
C MET A 1 -5.06 27.83 -20.64
N LEU A 2 -3.86 27.53 -20.12
CA LEU A 2 -2.99 26.44 -20.60
C LEU A 2 -3.68 25.08 -20.76
N GLN A 3 -4.50 24.65 -19.81
CA GLN A 3 -5.20 23.35 -19.91
C GLN A 3 -6.26 23.30 -21.02
N ARG A 4 -6.95 24.42 -21.30
CA ARG A 4 -7.92 24.47 -22.40
C ARG A 4 -7.21 24.32 -23.74
N THR A 5 -6.07 24.99 -23.90
CA THR A 5 -5.29 25.02 -25.14
C THR A 5 -4.41 23.79 -25.33
N CYS A 6 -3.87 23.21 -24.26
CA CYS A 6 -2.88 22.13 -24.33
C CYS A 6 -3.45 20.75 -23.98
N PHE A 7 -4.66 20.65 -23.41
CA PHE A 7 -5.28 19.36 -23.07
C PHE A 7 -6.66 19.17 -23.71
N ALA A 8 -7.64 20.03 -23.38
CA ALA A 8 -9.01 19.86 -23.89
C ALA A 8 -9.07 19.99 -25.42
N LEU A 9 -8.39 20.99 -25.99
CA LEU A 9 -8.36 21.24 -27.42
C LEU A 9 -7.67 20.10 -28.21
N PRO A 10 -6.45 19.63 -27.88
CA PRO A 10 -5.83 18.50 -28.58
C PRO A 10 -6.62 17.19 -28.49
N VAL A 11 -7.19 16.87 -27.32
CA VAL A 11 -7.97 15.64 -27.12
C VAL A 11 -9.20 15.62 -28.03
N ILE A 12 -9.93 16.72 -28.12
CA ILE A 12 -11.12 16.85 -28.96
C ILE A 12 -10.78 16.89 -30.45
N LEU A 13 -9.66 17.51 -30.84
CA LEU A 13 -9.24 17.64 -32.24
C LEU A 13 -8.57 16.38 -32.82
N SER A 14 -8.14 15.45 -31.96
CA SER A 14 -7.42 14.24 -32.39
C SER A 14 -8.17 13.42 -33.46
N VAL A 15 -9.45 13.13 -33.23
CA VAL A 15 -10.29 12.36 -34.16
C VAL A 15 -10.58 13.14 -35.45
N PRO A 16 -11.07 14.40 -35.41
CA PRO A 16 -11.24 15.22 -36.62
C PRO A 16 -9.96 15.36 -37.46
N ALA A 17 -8.81 15.57 -36.81
CA ALA A 17 -7.53 15.68 -37.50
C ALA A 17 -7.14 14.36 -38.18
N THR A 18 -7.34 13.23 -37.51
CA THR A 18 -7.09 11.90 -38.09
C THR A 18 -7.97 11.65 -39.30
N VAL A 19 -9.28 11.95 -39.21
CA VAL A 19 -10.21 11.82 -40.33
C VAL A 19 -9.81 12.72 -41.50
N ALA A 20 -9.38 13.96 -41.24
CA ALA A 20 -8.91 14.87 -42.27
C ALA A 20 -7.64 14.35 -42.98
N VAL A 21 -6.67 13.80 -42.24
CA VAL A 21 -5.47 13.18 -42.82
C VAL A 21 -5.83 11.97 -43.66
N LEU A 22 -6.69 11.09 -43.17
CA LEU A 22 -7.17 9.91 -43.90
C LEU A 22 -7.89 10.32 -45.19
N PHE A 23 -8.73 11.34 -45.13
CA PHE A 23 -9.42 11.89 -46.31
C PHE A 23 -8.42 12.42 -47.34
N ILE A 24 -7.46 13.27 -46.94
CA ILE A 24 -6.43 13.82 -47.84
C ILE A 24 -5.60 12.70 -48.47
N MET A 25 -5.19 11.70 -47.69
CA MET A 25 -4.42 10.55 -48.17
C MET A 25 -5.22 9.71 -49.17
N CYS A 26 -6.52 9.51 -48.95
CA CYS A 26 -7.41 8.88 -49.92
C CYS A 26 -7.48 9.66 -51.23
N THR A 27 -7.74 10.97 -51.18
CA THR A 27 -7.87 11.81 -52.38
C THR A 27 -6.58 11.84 -53.20
N LYS A 28 -5.42 11.94 -52.54
CA LYS A 28 -4.11 11.89 -53.20
C LYS A 28 -3.80 10.52 -53.83
N ARG A 29 -4.26 9.43 -53.22
CA ARG A 29 -4.07 8.09 -53.79
C ARG A 29 -5.05 7.77 -54.93
N HIS A 30 -6.26 8.33 -54.88
CA HIS A 30 -7.22 8.27 -56.00
C HIS A 30 -6.67 8.99 -57.24
N THR A 31 -5.95 10.11 -57.06
CA THR A 31 -5.29 10.84 -58.15
C THR A 31 -3.97 10.19 -58.60
N ASN A 32 -3.20 9.60 -57.67
CA ASN A 32 -1.97 8.86 -57.98
C ASN A 32 -1.91 7.53 -57.20
N ALA A 33 -2.10 6.41 -57.90
CA ALA A 33 -2.14 5.07 -57.30
C ALA A 33 -0.85 4.65 -56.56
N CYS A 34 0.29 5.31 -56.84
CA CYS A 34 1.58 5.06 -56.19
C CYS A 34 1.90 6.04 -55.04
N HIS A 35 0.95 6.89 -54.63
CA HIS A 35 1.16 7.79 -53.49
C HIS A 35 1.33 7.00 -52.18
N SER A 36 2.39 7.30 -51.41
CA SER A 36 2.75 6.71 -50.10
C SER A 36 3.24 5.24 -50.10
N THR A 37 3.47 4.59 -51.25
CA THR A 37 3.98 3.20 -51.29
C THR A 37 5.43 3.04 -50.80
N ASN A 38 6.19 4.13 -50.70
CA ASN A 38 7.55 4.11 -50.13
C ASN A 38 7.55 4.08 -48.58
N PHE A 39 6.41 4.36 -47.94
CA PHE A 39 6.28 4.48 -46.49
C PHE A 39 5.40 3.38 -45.88
N LEU A 40 4.33 2.96 -46.58
CA LEU A 40 3.44 1.89 -46.14
C LEU A 40 3.29 0.84 -47.27
N PRO A 41 3.43 -0.45 -46.98
CA PRO A 41 3.24 -1.50 -47.98
C PRO A 41 1.77 -1.52 -48.42
N LYS A 42 1.53 -1.99 -49.65
CA LYS A 42 0.22 -1.87 -50.33
C LYS A 42 -0.89 -2.59 -49.57
N GLU A 43 -0.53 -3.62 -48.81
CA GLU A 43 -1.38 -4.50 -48.01
C GLU A 43 -1.87 -3.84 -46.72
N LEU A 44 -1.12 -2.88 -46.17
CA LEU A 44 -1.46 -2.14 -44.95
C LEU A 44 -2.27 -0.86 -45.22
N PHE A 45 -2.54 -0.54 -46.49
CA PHE A 45 -3.31 0.64 -46.84
C PHE A 45 -4.82 0.34 -46.86
N TRP A 46 -5.62 1.21 -46.27
CA TRP A 46 -7.07 1.04 -46.24
C TRP A 46 -7.66 1.25 -47.65
N ARG A 47 -8.73 0.51 -47.99
CA ARG A 47 -9.45 0.69 -49.25
C ARG A 47 -10.30 1.96 -49.16
N CYS A 48 -10.01 2.93 -50.02
CA CYS A 48 -10.75 4.18 -50.11
C CYS A 48 -11.93 4.02 -51.08
N ASP A 49 -13.09 3.59 -50.59
CA ASP A 49 -14.35 3.66 -51.35
C ASP A 49 -15.00 5.05 -51.25
N THR A 50 -14.19 6.09 -51.04
CA THR A 50 -14.67 7.42 -50.66
C THR A 50 -15.07 8.29 -51.86
N ALA A 51 -16.14 9.04 -51.62
CA ALA A 51 -16.74 10.09 -52.44
C ALA A 51 -15.75 10.92 -53.29
N LYS A 52 -16.13 11.26 -54.52
CA LYS A 52 -15.30 12.00 -55.49
C LYS A 52 -15.17 13.49 -55.12
N SER A 53 -16.03 13.98 -54.24
CA SER A 53 -16.06 15.37 -53.77
C SER A 53 -16.21 15.48 -52.25
N LEU A 54 -15.75 16.61 -51.68
CA LEU A 54 -15.90 16.92 -50.26
C LEU A 54 -17.39 16.96 -49.83
N SER A 55 -18.27 17.44 -50.71
CA SER A 55 -19.72 17.51 -50.46
C SER A 55 -20.34 16.12 -50.34
N GLU A 56 -19.98 15.19 -51.24
CA GLU A 56 -20.43 13.80 -51.16
C GLU A 56 -19.89 13.10 -49.89
N PHE A 57 -18.68 13.43 -49.45
CA PHE A 57 -18.11 12.90 -48.22
C PHE A 57 -18.93 13.32 -46.99
N PHE A 58 -19.30 14.60 -46.86
CA PHE A 58 -20.12 15.08 -45.74
C PHE A 58 -21.58 14.63 -45.79
N LEU A 59 -22.13 14.37 -46.98
CA LEU A 59 -23.50 13.89 -47.17
C LEU A 59 -23.65 12.37 -47.02
N SER A 60 -22.55 11.62 -46.94
CA SER A 60 -22.58 10.18 -46.67
C SER A 60 -23.20 9.86 -45.31
N SER A 61 -24.07 8.85 -45.26
CA SER A 61 -24.74 8.40 -44.02
C SER A 61 -23.74 8.03 -42.92
N LEU A 62 -22.61 7.41 -43.27
CA LEU A 62 -21.56 7.07 -42.30
C LEU A 62 -20.89 8.31 -41.70
N THR A 63 -20.65 9.34 -42.51
CA THR A 63 -20.07 10.62 -42.06
C THR A 63 -21.05 11.38 -41.16
N GLN A 64 -22.34 11.34 -41.46
CA GLN A 64 -23.38 11.94 -40.62
C GLN A 64 -23.50 11.23 -39.26
N ILE A 65 -23.43 9.90 -39.22
CA ILE A 65 -23.38 9.12 -37.98
C ILE A 65 -22.13 9.50 -37.18
N TRP A 66 -20.97 9.60 -37.84
CA TRP A 66 -19.73 10.02 -37.18
C TRP A 66 -19.83 11.45 -36.60
N LEU A 67 -20.40 12.41 -37.33
CA LEU A 67 -20.62 13.77 -36.83
C LEU A 67 -21.56 13.78 -35.62
N ALA A 68 -22.62 12.97 -35.62
CA ALA A 68 -23.51 12.83 -34.48
C ALA A 68 -22.78 12.27 -33.24
N ILE A 69 -21.94 11.24 -33.42
CA ILE A 69 -21.11 10.67 -32.34
C ILE A 69 -20.12 11.73 -31.82
N LEU A 70 -19.50 12.52 -32.70
CA LEU A 70 -18.59 13.60 -32.31
C LEU A 70 -19.31 14.66 -31.45
N MET A 71 -20.55 15.01 -31.79
CA MET A 71 -21.35 15.94 -31.00
C MET A 71 -21.72 15.38 -29.61
N VAL A 72 -22.07 14.10 -29.53
CA VAL A 72 -22.30 13.42 -28.24
C VAL A 72 -21.04 13.40 -27.40
N GLN A 73 -19.89 13.12 -28.02
CA GLN A 73 -18.60 13.12 -27.33
C GLN A 73 -18.24 14.51 -26.80
N LEU A 74 -18.46 15.57 -27.58
CA LEU A 74 -18.29 16.96 -27.14
C LEU A 74 -19.18 17.31 -25.94
N TRP A 75 -20.41 16.79 -25.92
CA TRP A 75 -21.35 17.01 -24.82
C TRP A 75 -20.89 16.33 -23.52
N ILE A 76 -20.51 15.05 -23.58
CA ILE A 76 -20.07 14.29 -22.40
C ILE A 76 -18.74 14.84 -21.86
N THR A 77 -17.87 15.31 -22.76
CA THR A 77 -16.55 15.87 -22.40
C THR A 77 -16.56 17.39 -22.16
N LEU A 78 -17.73 18.03 -22.09
CA LEU A 78 -17.86 19.47 -21.86
C LEU A 78 -17.16 19.93 -20.56
N HIS A 79 -17.12 19.05 -19.55
CA HIS A 79 -16.45 19.29 -18.27
C HIS A 79 -14.93 19.58 -18.42
N LEU A 80 -14.29 19.08 -19.48
CA LEU A 80 -12.87 19.36 -19.79
C LEU A 80 -12.57 20.85 -20.04
N TRP A 81 -13.57 21.62 -20.48
CA TRP A 81 -13.41 23.03 -20.85
C TRP A 81 -13.55 23.98 -19.66
N ARG A 82 -14.12 23.53 -18.54
CA ARG A 82 -14.34 24.35 -17.34
C ARG A 82 -13.64 23.80 -16.08
N PRO A 83 -12.35 23.44 -16.11
CA PRO A 83 -11.67 22.90 -14.93
C PRO A 83 -11.44 23.99 -13.87
N ARG A 84 -11.61 23.65 -12.59
CA ARG A 84 -11.27 24.46 -11.42
C ARG A 84 -10.17 23.77 -10.62
N HIS A 85 -8.96 23.71 -11.19
CA HIS A 85 -7.81 23.07 -10.55
C HIS A 85 -6.61 24.00 -10.36
N GLU A 86 -5.74 23.61 -9.43
CA GLU A 86 -4.41 24.17 -9.20
C GLU A 86 -3.51 24.02 -10.44
N ARG A 87 -2.62 25.00 -10.66
CA ARG A 87 -1.59 24.91 -11.72
C ARG A 87 -0.59 23.81 -11.35
N LEU A 88 -0.23 22.94 -12.31
CA LEU A 88 0.75 21.85 -12.16
C LEU A 88 0.32 20.67 -11.25
N ALA A 89 -0.98 20.36 -11.19
CA ALA A 89 -1.46 19.17 -10.49
C ALA A 89 -0.86 17.87 -11.06
N LYS A 90 -0.42 16.96 -10.17
CA LYS A 90 0.09 15.63 -10.54
C LYS A 90 -0.94 14.84 -11.34
N THR A 91 -0.51 13.99 -12.29
CA THR A 91 -1.38 13.16 -13.15
C THR A 91 -2.42 12.38 -12.34
N ALA A 92 -2.04 11.86 -11.17
CA ALA A 92 -2.93 11.13 -10.28
C ALA A 92 -4.10 11.98 -9.73
N LYS A 93 -3.93 13.31 -9.57
CA LYS A 93 -4.96 14.25 -9.11
C LYS A 93 -5.95 14.62 -10.24
N LEU A 94 -5.51 14.47 -11.49
CA LEU A 94 -6.26 14.90 -12.68
C LEU A 94 -7.15 13.81 -13.29
N PHE A 95 -6.70 12.55 -13.22
CA PHE A 95 -7.39 11.42 -13.83
C PHE A 95 -7.89 10.45 -12.77
N ILE A 96 -9.04 9.81 -13.02
CA ILE A 96 -9.60 8.74 -12.19
C ILE A 96 -8.60 7.58 -12.16
N LEU A 97 -8.18 7.12 -13.35
CA LEU A 97 -7.17 6.08 -13.51
C LEU A 97 -5.81 6.69 -13.87
N PRO A 98 -4.70 6.19 -13.29
CA PRO A 98 -3.37 6.75 -13.55
C PRO A 98 -2.80 6.46 -14.94
N TYR A 99 -3.44 5.59 -15.74
CA TYR A 99 -2.94 5.14 -17.05
C TYR A 99 -4.03 5.15 -18.13
N ASN A 100 -3.59 5.28 -19.39
CA ASN A 100 -4.42 5.10 -20.57
C ASN A 100 -4.34 3.63 -21.01
N SER A 101 -5.32 2.81 -20.64
CA SER A 101 -5.37 1.40 -21.02
C SER A 101 -6.26 1.11 -22.23
N ALA A 102 -6.83 2.14 -22.86
CA ALA A 102 -7.70 1.94 -24.01
C ALA A 102 -6.95 2.06 -25.34
N LEU A 103 -7.38 1.25 -26.31
CA LEU A 103 -7.00 1.34 -27.71
C LEU A 103 -7.16 2.77 -28.28
N PHE A 104 -8.16 3.51 -27.78
CA PHE A 104 -8.43 4.90 -28.13
C PHE A 104 -7.95 5.83 -27.01
N THR A 105 -6.68 6.22 -27.08
CA THR A 105 -5.98 6.99 -26.03
C THR A 105 -6.64 8.34 -25.76
N ASP A 106 -7.10 9.04 -26.79
CA ASP A 106 -7.80 10.32 -26.71
C ASP A 106 -9.14 10.21 -25.96
N GLN A 107 -9.94 9.19 -26.30
CA GLN A 107 -11.23 8.93 -25.65
C GLN A 107 -11.03 8.55 -24.18
N CYS A 108 -10.02 7.72 -23.91
CA CYS A 108 -9.62 7.35 -22.56
C CYS A 108 -9.24 8.57 -21.73
N LEU A 109 -8.38 9.44 -22.26
CA LEU A 109 -7.98 10.68 -21.60
C LEU A 109 -9.16 11.62 -21.34
N ALA A 110 -10.10 11.71 -22.28
CA ALA A 110 -11.26 12.58 -22.17
C ALA A 110 -12.24 12.12 -21.09
N LEU A 111 -12.51 10.81 -21.03
CA LEU A 111 -13.51 10.22 -20.13
C LEU A 111 -12.94 9.87 -18.75
N ASN A 112 -11.64 9.57 -18.66
CA ASN A 112 -10.98 9.32 -17.38
C ASN A 112 -10.68 10.61 -16.59
N ARG A 113 -10.91 11.79 -17.18
CA ARG A 113 -10.72 13.05 -16.47
C ARG A 113 -11.78 13.18 -15.37
N ARG A 114 -11.36 13.62 -14.18
CA ARG A 114 -12.28 13.84 -13.06
C ARG A 114 -13.20 15.04 -13.31
N CYS A 115 -14.46 14.89 -12.91
CA CYS A 115 -15.39 16.00 -12.74
C CYS A 115 -15.12 16.70 -11.39
N ASP A 116 -15.06 18.02 -11.38
CA ASP A 116 -14.74 18.85 -10.21
C ASP A 116 -15.96 19.01 -9.27
N ASP A 117 -16.26 17.99 -8.45
CA ASP A 117 -17.36 17.99 -7.48
C ASP A 117 -16.91 18.05 -6.01
N LYS A 118 -15.84 18.78 -5.68
CA LYS A 118 -15.47 18.97 -4.27
C LYS A 118 -16.44 19.93 -3.58
N THR A 119 -16.99 19.49 -2.45
CA THR A 119 -17.75 20.29 -1.49
C THR A 119 -16.90 21.47 -1.05
N LYS A 120 -17.42 22.69 -1.21
CA LYS A 120 -16.70 23.91 -0.86
C LYS A 120 -16.94 24.17 0.62
N ILE A 121 -15.97 23.85 1.47
CA ILE A 121 -15.94 24.35 2.86
C ILE A 121 -15.93 25.88 2.76
N ARG A 122 -16.84 26.58 3.46
CA ARG A 122 -16.84 28.06 3.49
C ARG A 122 -16.07 28.52 4.71
N THR A 123 -15.37 29.65 4.58
CA THR A 123 -14.58 30.25 5.68
C THR A 123 -15.46 30.64 6.86
N GLU A 124 -16.74 30.91 6.61
CA GLU A 124 -17.77 31.25 7.59
C GLU A 124 -18.18 30.05 8.46
N ASP A 125 -17.94 28.83 7.99
CA ASP A 125 -18.34 27.60 8.68
C ASP A 125 -17.22 27.03 9.60
N LEU A 126 -16.03 27.64 9.59
CA LEU A 126 -14.89 27.26 10.43
C LEU A 126 -14.78 28.24 11.61
N ASP A 127 -15.03 27.74 12.82
CA ASP A 127 -15.03 28.56 14.04
C ASP A 127 -13.59 28.71 14.57
N PHE A 128 -12.88 29.76 14.12
CA PHE A 128 -11.45 29.97 14.43
C PHE A 128 -11.15 30.40 15.89
N ASP A 129 -12.18 30.73 16.67
CA ASP A 129 -12.08 31.38 17.98
C ASP A 129 -12.51 30.50 19.18
N ALA A 130 -12.91 29.24 18.98
CA ALA A 130 -13.48 28.40 20.04
C ALA A 130 -12.47 27.63 20.95
N GLU A 131 -11.15 27.77 20.77
CA GLU A 131 -10.16 27.01 21.55
C GLU A 131 -9.54 27.80 22.73
N ASP A 132 -10.32 28.02 23.79
CA ASP A 132 -9.79 28.32 25.13
C ASP A 132 -10.34 27.41 26.25
N LEU A 133 -11.13 26.37 25.93
CA LEU A 133 -11.53 25.37 26.93
C LEU A 133 -11.14 23.93 26.56
N SER A 134 -10.25 23.41 27.38
CA SER A 134 -9.82 22.03 27.51
C SER A 134 -10.98 21.08 27.86
N THR A 135 -11.68 20.54 26.86
CA THR A 135 -12.41 19.25 26.90
C THR A 135 -13.13 19.02 25.56
N HIS A 136 -12.45 18.45 24.57
CA HIS A 136 -13.16 17.77 23.49
C HIS A 136 -13.60 16.38 23.98
N ASP A 137 -14.68 16.38 24.74
CA ASP A 137 -15.69 15.36 24.54
C ASP A 137 -16.49 15.75 23.29
N ILE A 138 -16.87 14.75 22.51
CA ILE A 138 -17.64 14.89 21.27
C ILE A 138 -19.01 15.44 21.67
N ASN A 139 -19.13 16.76 21.67
CA ASN A 139 -20.38 17.50 21.84
C ASN A 139 -20.18 18.84 21.12
N ILE A 140 -20.17 18.80 19.78
CA ILE A 140 -20.26 20.01 18.96
C ILE A 140 -21.70 20.10 18.44
N GLY A 141 -22.42 21.08 18.98
CA GLY A 141 -23.44 21.87 18.28
C GLY A 141 -24.87 21.33 18.20
N LEU A 142 -25.65 21.45 19.28
CA LEU A 142 -27.11 21.49 19.19
C LEU A 142 -27.54 22.89 18.70
N THR A 143 -27.96 22.99 17.46
CA THR A 143 -28.90 24.04 17.02
C THR A 143 -29.92 23.43 16.08
N TYR A 144 -31.05 23.00 16.65
CA TYR A 144 -32.22 22.52 15.92
C TYR A 144 -33.06 23.71 15.44
N ALA A 145 -33.18 23.88 14.12
CA ALA A 145 -34.30 24.59 13.51
C ALA A 145 -35.11 23.57 12.70
N LYS A 146 -36.30 23.23 13.21
CA LYS A 146 -37.21 22.22 12.63
C LYS A 146 -37.99 22.86 11.49
N PRO A 147 -37.93 22.39 10.21
CA PRO A 147 -38.91 22.77 9.21
C PRO A 147 -40.13 21.85 9.32
N THR A 148 -41.29 22.48 9.28
CA THR A 148 -42.63 21.90 9.35
C THR A 148 -42.88 20.90 8.22
N ALA A 149 -43.61 19.83 8.54
CA ALA A 149 -43.95 18.75 7.60
C ALA A 149 -44.85 19.22 6.45
N THR A 150 -44.53 18.82 5.22
CA THR A 150 -45.49 18.75 4.10
C THR A 150 -45.26 17.49 3.27
N SER A 151 -46.38 16.94 2.80
CA SER A 151 -46.64 15.56 2.38
C SER A 151 -46.17 15.14 0.97
N LEU A 152 -45.70 13.88 0.87
CA LEU A 152 -45.75 12.88 -0.21
C LEU A 152 -45.63 13.28 -1.72
N SER A 153 -44.71 12.63 -2.46
CA SER A 153 -44.98 11.42 -3.29
C SER A 153 -43.91 11.05 -4.35
N SER A 154 -43.76 9.74 -4.56
CA SER A 154 -43.26 8.99 -5.76
C SER A 154 -41.76 8.97 -6.17
N GLY A 155 -41.15 7.79 -5.99
CA GLY A 155 -40.53 6.96 -7.05
C GLY A 155 -39.30 7.45 -7.81
N SER A 156 -38.15 6.82 -7.56
CA SER A 156 -36.88 6.84 -8.33
C SER A 156 -36.00 8.11 -8.24
N THR A 157 -36.53 9.26 -7.88
CA THR A 157 -35.76 10.51 -7.68
C THR A 157 -35.17 10.63 -6.26
N SER A 158 -35.47 9.69 -5.35
CA SER A 158 -35.12 9.83 -3.93
C SER A 158 -33.62 9.73 -3.66
N LYS A 159 -32.85 8.84 -4.31
CA LYS A 159 -31.41 8.68 -3.98
C LYS A 159 -30.57 9.92 -4.32
N VAL A 160 -30.91 10.64 -5.38
CA VAL A 160 -30.17 11.84 -5.82
C VAL A 160 -30.55 13.05 -4.96
N ILE A 161 -31.84 13.19 -4.63
CA ILE A 161 -32.34 14.26 -3.75
C ILE A 161 -31.88 14.02 -2.30
N GLU A 162 -31.86 12.77 -1.85
CA GLU A 162 -31.32 12.35 -0.56
C GLU A 162 -29.83 12.69 -0.50
N THR A 163 -29.02 12.32 -1.50
CA THR A 163 -27.59 12.71 -1.55
C THR A 163 -27.36 14.24 -1.58
N ALA A 164 -28.26 15.00 -2.19
CA ALA A 164 -28.20 16.46 -2.23
C ALA A 164 -28.62 17.11 -0.89
N MET A 165 -29.67 16.60 -0.24
CA MET A 165 -30.14 17.04 1.07
C MET A 165 -29.17 16.63 2.21
N ILE A 166 -28.53 15.46 2.09
CA ILE A 166 -27.46 14.96 2.97
C ILE A 166 -26.30 15.96 3.05
N LYS A 167 -26.07 16.73 1.98
CA LYS A 167 -24.95 17.67 1.85
C LYS A 167 -25.20 19.03 2.52
N GLU A 168 -26.45 19.37 2.84
CA GLU A 168 -26.82 20.64 3.51
C GLU A 168 -26.88 20.53 5.04
N MET A 169 -26.98 19.30 5.60
CA MET A 169 -27.13 19.08 7.05
C MET A 169 -25.82 18.83 7.81
N ALA A 170 -24.72 18.52 7.11
CA ALA A 170 -23.43 18.29 7.73
C ALA A 170 -22.71 19.62 8.00
N SER A 171 -22.25 19.83 9.24
CA SER A 171 -21.37 20.97 9.53
C SER A 171 -20.10 20.84 8.69
N SER A 172 -19.56 21.95 8.19
CA SER A 172 -18.32 21.95 7.41
C SER A 172 -17.14 21.29 8.13
N ALA A 173 -17.19 21.29 9.48
CA ALA A 173 -16.24 20.61 10.35
C ALA A 173 -16.23 19.08 10.18
N ASP A 174 -17.38 18.46 9.91
CA ASP A 174 -17.48 17.00 9.73
C ASP A 174 -16.87 16.54 8.38
N ALA A 175 -16.62 17.49 7.47
CA ALA A 175 -15.91 17.25 6.21
C ALA A 175 -14.38 17.38 6.35
N VAL A 176 -13.87 17.84 7.50
CA VAL A 176 -12.43 17.96 7.75
C VAL A 176 -11.83 16.56 7.88
N THR A 177 -10.69 16.37 7.24
CA THR A 177 -9.98 15.09 7.29
C THR A 177 -9.41 14.85 8.67
N LYS A 178 -9.69 13.68 9.26
CA LYS A 178 -9.17 13.28 10.57
C LYS A 178 -8.24 12.09 10.44
N ILE A 179 -7.07 12.15 11.07
CA ILE A 179 -6.06 11.09 11.04
C ILE A 179 -5.78 10.61 12.46
N TYR A 180 -6.11 9.36 12.74
CA TYR A 180 -5.67 8.67 13.95
C TYR A 180 -4.37 7.93 13.66
N VAL A 181 -3.26 8.40 14.23
CA VAL A 181 -1.98 7.69 14.15
C VAL A 181 -1.96 6.61 15.22
N CYS A 182 -1.77 5.35 14.83
CA CYS A 182 -1.84 4.19 15.72
C CYS A 182 -0.56 3.36 15.59
N ALA A 183 0.35 3.53 16.55
CA ALA A 183 1.56 2.73 16.65
C ALA A 183 1.35 1.53 17.58
N THR A 184 1.79 0.35 17.17
CA THR A 184 1.87 -0.83 18.05
C THR A 184 3.31 -1.07 18.47
N MET A 185 3.54 -1.30 19.76
CA MET A 185 4.89 -1.46 20.31
C MET A 185 4.99 -2.63 21.27
N TRP A 186 6.11 -3.34 21.20
CA TRP A 186 6.46 -4.39 22.15
C TRP A 186 7.98 -4.59 22.19
N HIS A 187 8.60 -4.30 23.35
CA HIS A 187 10.06 -4.45 23.56
C HIS A 187 10.95 -3.73 22.52
N GLU A 188 10.56 -2.53 22.11
CA GLU A 188 11.38 -1.69 21.22
C GLU A 188 12.63 -1.14 21.93
N THR A 189 13.69 -0.92 21.17
CA THR A 189 14.91 -0.27 21.64
C THR A 189 14.71 1.24 21.75
N ALA A 190 15.53 1.89 22.58
CA ALA A 190 15.51 3.34 22.73
C ALA A 190 15.63 4.10 21.39
N ILE A 191 16.40 3.57 20.44
CA ILE A 191 16.62 4.17 19.12
C ILE A 191 15.34 4.06 18.28
N GLU A 192 14.70 2.90 18.24
CA GLU A 192 13.43 2.66 17.54
C GLU A 192 12.32 3.57 18.09
N MET A 193 12.15 3.59 19.41
CA MET A 193 11.16 4.46 20.09
C MET A 193 11.37 5.94 19.74
N THR A 194 12.62 6.41 19.79
CA THR A 194 12.95 7.81 19.48
C THR A 194 12.69 8.13 18.00
N CYS A 195 12.95 7.18 17.10
CA CYS A 195 12.71 7.30 15.68
C CYS A 195 11.21 7.51 15.39
N MET A 196 10.37 6.62 15.91
CA MET A 196 8.92 6.70 15.74
C MET A 196 8.33 7.96 16.39
N LEU A 197 8.76 8.31 17.61
CA LEU A 197 8.32 9.54 18.29
C LEU A 197 8.67 10.80 17.50
N LYS A 198 9.87 10.88 16.91
CA LYS A 198 10.26 12.00 16.04
C LYS A 198 9.32 12.13 14.84
N SER A 199 8.91 11.03 14.22
CA SER A 199 7.94 11.05 13.12
C SER A 199 6.58 11.61 13.56
N ILE A 200 6.10 11.24 14.75
CA ILE A 200 4.86 11.79 15.33
C ILE A 200 5.00 13.29 15.63
N PHE A 201 6.11 13.73 16.23
CA PHE A 201 6.34 15.14 16.51
C PHE A 201 6.47 15.98 15.23
N ARG A 202 6.99 15.44 14.13
CA ARG A 202 6.97 16.13 12.82
C ARG A 202 5.55 16.35 12.31
N LEU A 203 4.63 15.40 12.52
CA LEU A 203 3.22 15.58 12.19
C LEU A 203 2.56 16.65 13.07
N ASP A 204 2.94 16.72 14.34
CA ASP A 204 2.51 17.76 15.28
C ASP A 204 2.92 19.16 14.81
N GLU A 205 4.16 19.31 14.39
CA GLU A 205 4.69 20.55 13.82
C GLU A 205 3.97 20.95 12.52
N ASP A 206 3.79 20.03 11.56
CA ASP A 206 3.13 20.29 10.28
C ASP A 206 1.68 20.73 10.46
N GLN A 207 0.90 19.99 11.26
CA GLN A 207 -0.50 20.33 11.49
C GLN A 207 -0.64 21.64 12.27
N CYS A 208 0.21 21.89 13.26
CA CYS A 208 0.22 23.13 14.02
C CYS A 208 0.50 24.33 13.10
N ALA A 209 1.49 24.22 12.21
CA ALA A 209 1.81 25.26 11.24
C ALA A 209 0.62 25.56 10.32
N ARG A 210 -0.06 24.52 9.81
CA ARG A 210 -1.26 24.68 8.96
C ARG A 210 -2.42 25.31 9.72
N ARG A 211 -2.71 24.86 10.95
CA ARG A 211 -3.76 25.45 11.79
C ARG A 211 -3.50 26.94 12.04
N ASN A 212 -2.26 27.29 12.39
CA ASN A 212 -1.87 28.68 12.63
C ASN A 212 -1.96 29.53 11.35
N ALA A 213 -1.56 28.98 10.20
CA ALA A 213 -1.67 29.66 8.91
C ALA A 213 -3.13 29.93 8.54
N GLN A 214 -4.03 28.96 8.69
CA GLN A 214 -5.46 29.15 8.45
C GLN A 214 -6.05 30.21 9.38
N LYS A 215 -5.74 30.15 10.68
CA LYS A 215 -6.23 31.11 11.68
C LYS A 215 -5.72 32.53 11.42
N TYR A 216 -4.44 32.69 11.11
CA TYR A 216 -3.81 33.99 10.90
C TYR A 216 -4.22 34.63 9.56
N LEU A 217 -4.20 33.84 8.47
CA LEU A 217 -4.51 34.34 7.12
C LEU A 217 -6.00 34.32 6.79
N LYS A 218 -6.84 33.68 7.63
CA LYS A 218 -8.27 33.47 7.40
C LYS A 218 -8.56 32.80 6.05
N ILE A 219 -7.69 31.84 5.68
CA ILE A 219 -7.83 31.02 4.47
C ILE A 219 -8.16 29.58 4.85
N ILE A 220 -8.84 28.87 3.94
CA ILE A 220 -9.02 27.42 4.06
C ILE A 220 -7.86 26.75 3.34
N ASP A 221 -7.09 25.97 4.10
CA ASP A 221 -6.12 25.06 3.54
C ASP A 221 -6.86 23.77 3.10
N PRO A 222 -6.93 23.48 1.80
CA PRO A 222 -7.61 22.27 1.29
C PRO A 222 -6.94 20.96 1.77
N ASP A 223 -5.69 21.05 2.20
CA ASP A 223 -4.88 19.94 2.70
C ASP A 223 -4.81 19.92 4.22
N TYR A 224 -5.61 20.76 4.90
CA TYR A 224 -5.74 20.71 6.35
C TYR A 224 -6.31 19.36 6.81
N TYR A 225 -5.77 18.87 7.92
CA TYR A 225 -6.23 17.69 8.61
C TYR A 225 -6.13 17.91 10.11
N GLU A 226 -7.00 17.25 10.85
CA GLU A 226 -6.86 17.06 12.29
C GLU A 226 -6.14 15.74 12.54
N PHE A 227 -5.32 15.67 13.58
CA PHE A 227 -4.71 14.40 13.94
C PHE A 227 -4.60 14.19 15.45
N GLU A 228 -4.61 12.91 15.81
CA GLU A 228 -4.38 12.45 17.16
C GLU A 228 -3.47 11.22 17.13
N ALA A 229 -2.50 11.15 18.03
CA ALA A 229 -1.53 10.07 18.08
C ALA A 229 -1.83 9.10 19.23
N HIS A 230 -1.79 7.82 18.93
CA HIS A 230 -2.04 6.71 19.85
C HIS A 230 -0.92 5.67 19.75
N ILE A 231 -0.34 5.33 20.89
CA ILE A 231 0.64 4.26 21.02
C ILE A 231 0.00 3.16 21.85
N PHE A 232 -0.09 1.94 21.32
CA PHE A 232 -0.60 0.76 22.00
C PHE A 232 0.56 -0.12 22.42
N PHE A 233 0.92 0.00 23.71
CA PHE A 233 2.02 -0.72 24.33
C PHE A 233 1.53 -2.07 24.86
N ASP A 234 2.06 -3.16 24.29
CA ASP A 234 1.69 -4.52 24.69
C ASP A 234 2.51 -5.00 25.90
N ASP A 235 1.88 -5.80 26.77
CA ASP A 235 2.45 -6.31 28.04
C ASP A 235 3.19 -5.24 28.87
N ALA A 236 2.45 -4.19 29.24
CA ALA A 236 3.02 -2.96 29.81
C ALA A 236 3.35 -3.02 31.31
N PHE A 237 2.98 -4.09 32.01
CA PHE A 237 3.05 -4.18 33.47
C PHE A 237 3.85 -5.40 33.94
N ASP A 238 4.75 -5.16 34.89
CA ASP A 238 5.44 -6.17 35.69
C ASP A 238 4.80 -6.25 37.09
N ILE A 239 5.00 -7.36 37.78
CA ILE A 239 4.54 -7.55 39.16
C ILE A 239 5.72 -7.24 40.08
N ASN A 240 5.56 -6.33 41.03
CA ASN A 240 6.59 -6.03 42.02
C ASN A 240 6.66 -7.11 43.12
N GLU A 241 7.66 -7.01 44.01
CA GLU A 241 7.84 -7.94 45.14
C GLU A 241 6.62 -8.00 46.09
N TYR A 242 5.77 -6.98 46.07
CA TYR A 242 4.56 -6.85 46.88
C TYR A 242 3.28 -7.31 46.15
N GLY A 243 3.39 -7.83 44.93
CA GLY A 243 2.25 -8.31 44.13
C GLY A 243 1.46 -7.22 43.39
N GLU A 244 1.93 -5.97 43.39
CA GLU A 244 1.26 -4.85 42.71
C GLU A 244 1.78 -4.67 41.27
N PRO A 245 0.90 -4.31 40.32
CA PRO A 245 1.29 -4.05 38.93
C PRO A 245 2.02 -2.72 38.81
N VAL A 246 3.29 -2.76 38.38
CA VAL A 246 4.13 -1.60 38.11
C VAL A 246 4.45 -1.56 36.62
N ILE A 247 4.61 -0.35 36.05
CA ILE A 247 5.01 -0.22 34.64
C ILE A 247 6.36 -0.88 34.39
N ASN A 248 6.46 -1.63 33.30
CA ASN A 248 7.69 -2.32 32.94
C ASN A 248 8.81 -1.31 32.54
N LYS A 249 10.05 -1.81 32.45
CA LYS A 249 11.21 -1.00 32.09
C LYS A 249 11.10 -0.32 30.71
N PHE A 250 10.38 -0.93 29.76
CA PHE A 250 10.26 -0.41 28.40
C PHE A 250 9.25 0.74 28.30
N VAL A 251 8.20 0.71 29.12
CA VAL A 251 7.26 1.83 29.26
C VAL A 251 7.96 3.02 29.91
N GLN A 252 8.80 2.78 30.93
CA GLN A 252 9.64 3.83 31.52
C GLN A 252 10.57 4.45 30.47
N GLN A 253 11.29 3.61 29.71
CA GLN A 253 12.13 4.05 28.60
C GLN A 253 11.34 4.88 27.57
N LEU A 254 10.13 4.45 27.19
CA LEU A 254 9.30 5.21 26.25
C LEU A 254 8.97 6.60 26.79
N VAL A 255 8.55 6.69 28.05
CA VAL A 255 8.21 7.97 28.69
C VAL A 255 9.42 8.91 28.74
N ASP A 256 10.62 8.40 29.04
CA ASP A 256 11.85 9.19 29.05
C ASP A 256 12.22 9.71 27.64
N LYS A 257 11.95 8.90 26.61
CA LYS A 257 12.25 9.25 25.22
C LYS A 257 11.26 10.25 24.60
N VAL A 258 10.11 10.49 25.22
CA VAL A 258 9.14 11.51 24.76
C VAL A 258 9.78 12.91 24.77
N ASP A 259 10.42 13.31 25.88
CA ASP A 259 11.09 14.61 26.01
C ASP A 259 12.33 14.72 25.12
N GLU A 260 13.10 13.63 25.00
CA GLU A 260 14.28 13.56 24.15
C GLU A 260 13.94 13.70 22.67
N ALA A 261 12.88 13.02 22.21
CA ALA A 261 12.42 13.12 20.83
C ALA A 261 11.92 14.52 20.49
N ALA A 262 11.13 15.14 21.39
CA ALA A 262 10.67 16.52 21.23
C ALA A 262 11.85 17.51 21.17
N SER A 263 12.80 17.37 22.11
CA SER A 263 13.99 18.23 22.15
C SER A 263 14.87 18.10 20.90
N ALA A 264 15.05 16.86 20.43
CA ALA A 264 15.84 16.57 19.25
C ALA A 264 15.21 17.10 17.95
N LEU A 265 13.87 17.12 17.85
CA LEU A 265 13.19 17.69 16.69
C LEU A 265 13.29 19.21 16.66
N HIS A 266 12.94 19.87 17.77
CA HIS A 266 12.90 21.33 17.86
C HIS A 266 14.26 21.99 18.12
N GLN A 267 15.34 21.20 18.19
CA GLN A 267 16.71 21.66 18.40
C GLN A 267 16.87 22.55 19.65
N THR A 268 16.06 22.30 20.67
CA THR A 268 16.04 23.04 21.93
C THR A 268 15.67 22.11 23.08
N GLN A 269 16.07 22.44 24.30
CA GLN A 269 15.74 21.61 25.46
C GLN A 269 14.25 21.78 25.81
N MET A 270 13.43 20.81 25.43
CA MET A 270 12.00 20.78 25.72
C MET A 270 11.71 19.79 26.83
N ARG A 271 10.83 20.20 27.76
CA ARG A 271 10.20 19.29 28.72
C ARG A 271 8.70 19.42 28.61
N LEU A 272 8.05 18.31 28.28
CA LEU A 272 6.61 18.24 28.24
C LEU A 272 6.05 18.22 29.66
N ARG A 273 4.81 18.69 29.81
CA ARG A 273 4.10 18.56 31.09
C ARG A 273 3.92 17.09 31.42
N SER A 274 3.96 16.76 32.71
CA SER A 274 3.72 15.39 33.16
C SER A 274 2.39 14.86 32.60
N PRO A 275 2.36 13.61 32.11
CA PRO A 275 1.18 13.08 31.46
C PRO A 275 0.03 12.91 32.46
N LYS A 276 -1.19 13.12 31.99
CA LYS A 276 -2.38 12.73 32.74
C LYS A 276 -2.48 11.21 32.78
N LYS A 277 -2.38 10.64 33.98
CA LYS A 277 -2.51 9.19 34.22
C LYS A 277 -3.98 8.83 34.41
N ILE A 278 -4.46 7.86 33.65
CA ILE A 278 -5.86 7.43 33.67
C ILE A 278 -5.90 5.90 33.81
N SER A 279 -6.60 5.42 34.83
CA SER A 279 -6.89 3.98 34.97
C SER A 279 -7.97 3.58 33.96
N THR A 280 -7.79 2.44 33.31
CA THR A 280 -8.68 1.98 32.24
C THR A 280 -9.01 0.50 32.40
N PRO A 281 -10.15 0.01 31.84
CA PRO A 281 -10.53 -1.39 31.96
C PRO A 281 -9.50 -2.40 31.41
N TYR A 282 -8.64 -1.98 30.47
CA TYR A 282 -7.59 -2.81 29.86
C TYR A 282 -6.20 -2.63 30.48
N GLY A 283 -6.06 -1.81 31.52
CA GLY A 283 -4.77 -1.46 32.13
C GLY A 283 -4.68 0.02 32.48
N GLY A 284 -3.84 0.77 31.77
CA GLY A 284 -3.64 2.20 32.02
C GLY A 284 -3.55 3.03 30.74
N ARG A 285 -3.62 4.35 30.89
CA ARG A 285 -3.40 5.28 29.79
C ARG A 285 -2.67 6.53 30.28
N LEU A 286 -1.68 6.97 29.50
CA LEU A 286 -0.97 8.23 29.69
C LEU A 286 -1.39 9.18 28.57
N SER A 287 -1.73 10.43 28.91
CA SER A 287 -2.08 11.45 27.93
C SER A 287 -1.15 12.64 28.04
N PHE A 288 -0.46 12.93 26.95
CA PHE A 288 0.42 14.08 26.75
C PHE A 288 -0.24 15.10 25.82
N ILE A 289 0.08 16.37 26.03
CA ILE A 289 -0.20 17.44 25.08
C ILE A 289 1.14 17.81 24.45
N MET A 290 1.26 17.62 23.14
CA MET A 290 2.48 17.92 22.38
C MET A 290 2.63 19.44 22.16
N PRO A 291 3.81 19.93 21.73
CA PRO A 291 4.05 21.37 21.56
C PRO A 291 3.07 22.06 20.61
N GLY A 292 2.65 21.38 19.56
CA GLY A 292 1.62 21.79 18.61
C GLY A 292 0.20 21.67 19.13
N LYS A 293 -0.01 21.49 20.44
CA LYS A 293 -1.32 21.32 21.12
C LYS A 293 -2.12 20.07 20.69
N ASN A 294 -1.56 19.17 19.87
CA ASN A 294 -2.20 17.90 19.58
C ASN A 294 -1.96 16.88 20.71
N ARG A 295 -2.77 15.83 20.74
CA ARG A 295 -2.75 14.82 21.80
C ARG A 295 -1.90 13.61 21.40
N LEU A 296 -1.08 13.16 22.34
CA LEU A 296 -0.41 11.87 22.30
C LEU A 296 -0.92 11.00 23.44
N MET A 297 -1.59 9.90 23.10
CA MET A 297 -2.12 8.93 24.05
C MET A 297 -1.31 7.63 24.01
N ILE A 298 -0.79 7.21 25.16
CA ILE A 298 -0.11 5.92 25.32
C ILE A 298 -1.05 5.00 26.09
N HIS A 299 -1.54 3.97 25.42
CA HIS A 299 -2.39 2.93 25.95
C HIS A 299 -1.51 1.78 26.47
N LEU A 300 -1.58 1.52 27.77
CA LEU A 300 -0.81 0.49 28.46
C LEU A 300 -1.69 -0.74 28.66
N LYS A 301 -1.39 -1.81 27.91
CA LYS A 301 -2.14 -3.07 27.98
C LYS A 301 -1.65 -3.94 29.12
N ASP A 302 -2.57 -4.39 29.95
CA ASP A 302 -2.34 -5.39 30.98
C ASP A 302 -2.64 -6.78 30.42
N LYS A 303 -1.62 -7.66 30.39
CA LYS A 303 -1.73 -9.03 29.86
C LYS A 303 -2.78 -9.89 30.57
N GLN A 304 -3.14 -9.55 31.82
CA GLN A 304 -4.17 -10.27 32.56
C GLN A 304 -5.58 -9.86 32.14
N LYS A 305 -5.75 -8.68 31.53
CA LYS A 305 -7.05 -8.10 31.19
C LYS A 305 -7.36 -8.16 29.70
N ILE A 306 -6.35 -7.99 28.85
CA ILE A 306 -6.51 -7.97 27.40
C ILE A 306 -5.50 -8.90 26.73
N ARG A 307 -5.89 -9.47 25.60
CA ARG A 307 -5.03 -10.37 24.82
C ARG A 307 -3.78 -9.65 24.33
N ILE A 308 -2.66 -10.36 24.42
CA ILE A 308 -1.34 -9.94 23.94
C ILE A 308 -1.21 -10.13 22.42
N ARG A 309 -0.12 -9.62 21.85
CA ARG A 309 0.26 -9.57 20.42
C ARG A 309 -0.28 -8.39 19.65
N LYS A 310 0.42 -8.08 18.55
CA LYS A 310 0.17 -6.95 17.64
C LYS A 310 -1.27 -6.90 17.15
N ARG A 311 -1.81 -7.99 16.62
CA ARG A 311 -3.21 -8.08 16.16
C ARG A 311 -4.23 -7.63 17.22
N TRP A 312 -4.07 -8.06 18.48
CA TRP A 312 -5.01 -7.69 19.54
C TRP A 312 -4.86 -6.24 19.99
N SER A 313 -3.66 -5.65 19.86
CA SER A 313 -3.47 -4.20 19.97
C SER A 313 -4.19 -3.46 18.83
N GLN A 314 -4.17 -4.02 17.61
CA GLN A 314 -4.90 -3.44 16.48
C GLN A 314 -6.43 -3.50 16.67
N VAL A 315 -6.96 -4.67 17.04
CA VAL A 315 -8.37 -4.84 17.39
C VAL A 315 -8.78 -3.86 18.48
N MET A 316 -7.95 -3.69 19.53
CA MET A 316 -8.24 -2.74 20.61
C MET A 316 -8.42 -1.30 20.11
N TYR A 317 -7.54 -0.81 19.21
CA TYR A 317 -7.69 0.55 18.71
C TYR A 317 -8.90 0.69 17.77
N LEU A 318 -9.25 -0.34 16.99
CA LEU A 318 -10.45 -0.32 16.15
C LEU A 318 -11.70 -0.17 17.02
N TYR A 319 -11.82 -0.95 18.08
CA TYR A 319 -12.95 -0.83 19.01
C TYR A 319 -12.94 0.49 19.78
N TYR A 320 -11.77 0.99 20.19
CA TYR A 320 -11.68 2.25 20.93
C TYR A 320 -12.01 3.47 20.06
N LEU A 321 -11.44 3.56 18.85
CA LEU A 321 -11.59 4.72 17.97
C LEU A 321 -12.89 4.65 17.18
N LEU A 322 -13.19 3.52 16.55
CA LEU A 322 -14.35 3.40 15.67
C LEU A 322 -15.60 3.02 16.46
N GLY A 323 -15.50 2.08 17.39
CA GLY A 323 -16.63 1.69 18.24
C GLY A 323 -16.98 2.76 19.27
N TYR A 324 -16.07 3.04 20.21
CA TYR A 324 -16.36 3.92 21.33
C TYR A 324 -16.33 5.41 20.95
N GLN A 325 -15.25 5.92 20.35
CA GLN A 325 -15.16 7.35 20.05
C GLN A 325 -16.12 7.77 18.92
N LEU A 326 -16.27 6.97 17.87
CA LEU A 326 -17.13 7.34 16.75
C LEU A 326 -18.58 6.85 16.90
N MET A 327 -18.82 5.54 17.06
CA MET A 327 -20.19 5.01 17.06
C MET A 327 -21.00 5.33 18.31
N MET A 328 -20.37 5.35 19.50
CA MET A 328 -21.12 5.56 20.76
C MET A 328 -21.27 7.04 21.14
N LYS A 329 -20.35 7.91 20.73
CA LYS A 329 -20.39 9.33 21.12
C LYS A 329 -21.04 10.25 20.09
N VAL A 330 -21.16 9.83 18.84
CA VAL A 330 -21.92 10.57 17.82
C VAL A 330 -23.32 9.97 17.77
N ASP A 331 -24.36 10.75 18.04
CA ASP A 331 -25.72 10.21 18.09
C ASP A 331 -26.35 10.03 16.69
N ASP A 332 -26.04 10.93 15.75
CA ASP A 332 -26.65 10.95 14.41
C ASP A 332 -25.98 9.97 13.43
N GLU A 333 -26.77 9.05 12.86
CA GLU A 333 -26.31 8.03 11.91
C GLU A 333 -25.76 8.63 10.61
N MET A 334 -26.35 9.72 10.12
CA MET A 334 -25.89 10.35 8.87
C MET A 334 -24.53 11.01 9.06
N ARG A 335 -24.35 11.72 10.17
CA ARG A 335 -23.07 12.31 10.57
C ARG A 335 -21.99 11.24 10.78
N LYS A 336 -22.31 10.08 11.36
CA LYS A 336 -21.38 8.95 11.52
C LYS A 336 -20.78 8.53 10.18
N VAL A 337 -21.60 8.40 9.14
CA VAL A 337 -21.14 8.00 7.79
C VAL A 337 -20.17 9.04 7.23
N ILE A 338 -20.50 10.33 7.30
CA ILE A 338 -19.66 11.42 6.77
C ILE A 338 -18.32 11.50 7.52
N ILE A 339 -18.34 11.44 8.86
CA ILE A 339 -17.11 11.45 9.66
C ILE A 339 -16.28 10.20 9.37
N SER A 340 -16.89 9.02 9.35
CA SER A 340 -16.15 7.76 9.08
C SER A 340 -15.53 7.73 7.67
N GLU A 341 -16.12 8.42 6.71
CA GLU A 341 -15.56 8.53 5.37
C GLU A 341 -14.32 9.43 5.32
N ASN A 342 -14.32 10.52 6.08
CA ASN A 342 -13.22 11.49 6.17
C ASN A 342 -12.22 11.19 7.30
N THR A 343 -12.43 10.10 8.04
CA THR A 343 -11.53 9.63 9.10
C THR A 343 -10.67 8.49 8.58
N PHE A 344 -9.37 8.59 8.86
CA PHE A 344 -8.37 7.60 8.49
C PHE A 344 -7.56 7.15 9.71
N ILE A 345 -7.14 5.89 9.70
CA ILE A 345 -6.23 5.30 10.69
C ILE A 345 -4.88 5.05 10.01
N LEU A 346 -3.83 5.74 10.46
CA LEU A 346 -2.46 5.50 10.03
C LEU A 346 -1.82 4.47 10.96
N THR A 347 -1.57 3.26 10.47
CA THR A 347 -0.92 2.20 11.23
C THR A 347 0.60 2.34 11.16
N LEU A 348 1.26 2.25 12.32
CA LEU A 348 2.71 2.33 12.46
C LEU A 348 3.27 1.16 13.27
N ASP A 349 4.47 0.73 12.89
CA ASP A 349 5.33 -0.11 13.74
C ASP A 349 6.24 0.79 14.61
N GLY A 350 6.82 0.22 15.67
CA GLY A 350 7.57 0.96 16.70
C GLY A 350 8.89 1.58 16.26
N ASP A 351 9.30 1.36 15.00
CA ASP A 351 10.63 1.60 14.46
C ASP A 351 10.62 2.47 13.17
N VAL A 352 9.48 3.11 12.86
CA VAL A 352 9.24 3.74 11.55
C VAL A 352 9.63 5.23 11.53
N ASP A 353 10.40 5.63 10.51
CA ASP A 353 10.77 7.02 10.20
C ASP A 353 10.00 7.51 8.97
N PHE A 354 9.27 8.61 9.08
CA PHE A 354 8.58 9.20 7.93
C PHE A 354 8.45 10.72 8.04
N SER A 355 8.07 11.34 6.91
CA SER A 355 7.80 12.78 6.82
C SER A 355 6.30 13.07 6.68
N PRO A 356 5.81 14.23 7.16
CA PRO A 356 4.41 14.62 7.01
C PRO A 356 3.94 14.61 5.56
N GLN A 357 4.80 15.00 4.61
CA GLN A 357 4.49 14.99 3.17
C GLN A 357 4.09 13.59 2.67
N CYS A 358 4.67 12.53 3.24
CA CYS A 358 4.32 11.16 2.86
C CYS A 358 2.90 10.79 3.32
N VAL A 359 2.48 11.24 4.51
CA VAL A 359 1.10 11.07 4.99
C VAL A 359 0.13 11.85 4.12
N HIS A 360 0.47 13.09 3.72
CA HIS A 360 -0.32 13.89 2.79
C HIS A 360 -0.57 13.17 1.46
N LEU A 361 0.45 12.52 0.89
CA LEU A 361 0.30 11.76 -0.34
C LEU A 361 -0.64 10.54 -0.20
N LEU A 362 -0.65 9.89 0.97
CA LEU A 362 -1.60 8.81 1.26
C LEU A 362 -3.02 9.36 1.40
N VAL A 363 -3.19 10.46 2.12
CA VAL A 363 -4.49 11.13 2.28
C VAL A 363 -5.05 11.59 0.94
N ASP A 364 -4.21 12.19 0.09
CA ASP A 364 -4.59 12.58 -1.28
C ASP A 364 -5.07 11.39 -2.10
N LEU A 365 -4.40 10.24 -1.97
CA LEU A 365 -4.80 9.01 -2.63
C LEU A 365 -6.12 8.47 -2.06
N MET A 366 -6.33 8.54 -0.74
CA MET A 366 -7.61 8.16 -0.13
C MET A 366 -8.75 9.11 -0.52
N LYS A 367 -8.51 10.42 -0.58
CA LYS A 367 -9.50 11.40 -1.06
C LYS A 367 -9.83 11.20 -2.55
N LYS A 368 -8.97 10.50 -3.29
CA LYS A 368 -9.12 10.26 -4.72
C LYS A 368 -10.26 9.27 -5.01
N ASP A 369 -10.38 8.20 -4.24
CA ASP A 369 -11.37 7.14 -4.45
C ASP A 369 -12.06 6.77 -3.13
N ARG A 370 -13.39 6.92 -3.09
CA ARG A 370 -14.21 6.59 -1.91
C ARG A 370 -14.18 5.10 -1.58
N ARG A 371 -13.98 4.24 -2.59
CA ARG A 371 -13.86 2.77 -2.41
C ARG A 371 -12.45 2.33 -2.04
N LEU A 372 -11.48 3.25 -1.98
CA LEU A 372 -10.16 2.94 -1.46
C LEU A 372 -10.25 2.72 0.05
N GLY A 373 -10.11 1.47 0.46
CA GLY A 373 -10.16 1.04 1.86
C GLY A 373 -8.82 1.18 2.56
N ALA A 374 -7.71 1.00 1.83
CA ALA A 374 -6.36 1.17 2.35
C ALA A 374 -5.38 1.68 1.29
N ALA A 375 -4.43 2.50 1.71
CA ALA A 375 -3.31 2.96 0.91
C ALA A 375 -2.00 2.74 1.68
N CYS A 376 -1.02 2.08 1.07
CA CYS A 376 0.29 1.87 1.67
C CYS A 376 1.39 2.71 1.00
N GLY A 377 2.35 3.17 1.80
CA GLY A 377 3.55 3.80 1.29
C GLY A 377 4.60 2.79 0.85
N ARG A 378 5.66 3.29 0.21
CA ARG A 378 6.89 2.57 -0.10
C ARG A 378 7.77 2.48 1.15
N ILE A 379 8.21 1.26 1.44
CA ILE A 379 9.00 0.96 2.64
C ILE A 379 10.46 0.74 2.26
N HIS A 380 11.36 1.41 2.97
CA HIS A 380 12.81 1.33 2.76
C HIS A 380 13.48 0.68 3.97
N PRO A 381 14.25 -0.41 3.79
CA PRO A 381 14.89 -1.07 4.90
C PRO A 381 16.13 -0.28 5.35
N ARG A 382 16.20 -0.02 6.66
CA ARG A 382 17.28 0.67 7.36
C ARG A 382 17.99 -0.31 8.29
N GLY A 383 19.30 -0.12 8.42
CA GLY A 383 20.18 -0.98 9.23
C GLY A 383 21.57 -1.09 8.63
N THR A 384 22.38 -1.96 9.20
CA THR A 384 23.76 -2.25 8.81
C THR A 384 23.99 -3.74 8.50
N GLY A 385 25.03 -4.05 7.73
CA GLY A 385 25.43 -5.41 7.40
C GLY A 385 24.85 -5.99 6.10
N LEU A 386 25.31 -7.21 5.77
CA LEU A 386 25.00 -7.89 4.50
C LEU A 386 23.51 -8.27 4.38
N MET A 387 22.85 -8.62 5.48
CA MET A 387 21.43 -8.97 5.46
C MET A 387 20.56 -7.76 5.06
N ILE A 388 20.95 -6.56 5.46
CA ILE A 388 20.27 -5.32 5.05
C ILE A 388 20.52 -5.04 3.57
N TRP A 389 21.72 -5.33 3.05
CA TRP A 389 22.01 -5.18 1.63
C TRP A 389 21.12 -6.10 0.78
N TYR A 390 20.99 -7.37 1.19
CA TYR A 390 20.06 -8.32 0.57
C TYR A 390 18.63 -7.76 0.56
N GLN A 391 18.14 -7.29 1.71
CA GLN A 391 16.78 -6.76 1.85
C GLN A 391 16.54 -5.47 1.07
N LYS A 392 17.55 -4.59 0.93
CA LYS A 392 17.47 -3.39 0.07
C LYS A 392 17.19 -3.75 -1.38
N PHE A 393 17.91 -4.73 -1.93
CA PHE A 393 17.65 -5.20 -3.30
C PHE A 393 16.27 -5.88 -3.39
N GLU A 394 15.97 -6.77 -2.44
CA GLU A 394 14.70 -7.52 -2.42
C GLU A 394 13.47 -6.61 -2.35
N TYR A 395 13.46 -5.60 -1.46
CA TYR A 395 12.36 -4.65 -1.37
C TYR A 395 12.27 -3.79 -2.63
N ALA A 396 13.42 -3.36 -3.19
CA ALA A 396 13.45 -2.59 -4.42
C ALA A 396 12.80 -3.37 -5.59
N ILE A 397 13.22 -4.61 -5.87
CA ILE A 397 12.61 -5.41 -6.94
C ILE A 397 11.14 -5.73 -6.67
N GLY A 398 10.78 -5.95 -5.40
CA GLY A 398 9.39 -6.18 -4.99
C GLY A 398 8.50 -4.97 -5.28
N HIS A 399 8.99 -3.76 -5.01
CA HIS A 399 8.28 -2.52 -5.31
C HIS A 399 8.25 -2.22 -6.80
N TRP A 400 9.38 -2.32 -7.50
CA TRP A 400 9.51 -1.96 -8.91
C TRP A 400 8.71 -2.87 -9.84
N LEU A 401 8.67 -4.16 -9.54
CA LEU A 401 8.07 -5.16 -10.43
C LEU A 401 6.75 -5.69 -9.87
N GLN A 402 6.79 -6.38 -8.72
CA GLN A 402 5.62 -7.12 -8.24
C GLN A 402 4.49 -6.20 -7.77
N LYS A 403 4.76 -5.29 -6.83
CA LYS A 403 3.76 -4.37 -6.27
C LYS A 403 3.24 -3.40 -7.33
N ALA A 404 4.13 -2.90 -8.20
CA ALA A 404 3.73 -2.10 -9.34
C ALA A 404 2.77 -2.89 -10.26
N THR A 405 3.10 -4.14 -10.60
CA THR A 405 2.23 -5.00 -11.41
C THR A 405 0.88 -5.24 -10.73
N GLU A 406 0.87 -5.70 -9.48
CA GLU A 406 -0.36 -5.93 -8.69
C GLU A 406 -1.27 -4.70 -8.67
N HIS A 407 -0.70 -3.53 -8.37
CA HIS A 407 -1.42 -2.26 -8.37
C HIS A 407 -1.97 -1.88 -9.76
N MET A 408 -1.23 -2.22 -10.82
CA MET A 408 -1.62 -1.94 -12.21
C MET A 408 -2.76 -2.82 -12.72
N ILE A 409 -2.69 -4.13 -12.47
CA ILE A 409 -3.67 -5.09 -13.00
C ILE A 409 -4.93 -5.18 -12.13
N GLY A 410 -4.89 -4.64 -10.90
CA GLY A 410 -6.06 -4.53 -10.04
C GLY A 410 -5.75 -3.76 -8.76
N CYS A 411 -5.28 -4.49 -7.75
CA CYS A 411 -5.00 -3.97 -6.41
C CYS A 411 -3.80 -4.68 -5.79
N VAL A 412 -3.27 -4.11 -4.72
CA VAL A 412 -2.23 -4.78 -3.92
C VAL A 412 -2.87 -5.69 -2.88
N LEU A 413 -2.30 -6.88 -2.66
CA LEU A 413 -2.88 -7.87 -1.73
C LEU A 413 -2.58 -7.63 -0.24
N CYS A 414 -1.72 -6.67 0.08
CA CYS A 414 -1.30 -6.40 1.45
C CYS A 414 -0.75 -4.97 1.57
N SER A 415 -1.24 -4.27 2.57
CA SER A 415 -0.72 -3.00 3.07
C SER A 415 0.10 -3.30 4.35
N PRO A 416 1.43 -3.08 4.36
CA PRO A 416 2.26 -3.39 5.51
C PRO A 416 1.86 -2.54 6.73
N GLY A 417 1.84 -3.15 7.92
CA GLY A 417 1.42 -2.48 9.15
C GLY A 417 2.33 -1.33 9.60
N CYS A 418 3.54 -1.21 9.04
CA CYS A 418 4.51 -0.18 9.40
C CYS A 418 4.17 1.22 8.87
N PHE A 419 3.52 1.36 7.71
CA PHE A 419 3.14 2.68 7.17
C PHE A 419 2.01 2.57 6.15
N SER A 420 0.79 2.42 6.66
CA SER A 420 -0.42 2.28 5.85
C SER A 420 -1.59 3.06 6.43
N LEU A 421 -2.38 3.66 5.54
CA LEU A 421 -3.53 4.49 5.87
C LEU A 421 -4.82 3.73 5.51
N PHE A 422 -5.68 3.49 6.51
CA PHE A 422 -6.94 2.78 6.35
C PHE A 422 -8.13 3.72 6.53
N ARG A 423 -9.18 3.57 5.73
CA ARG A 423 -10.42 4.34 5.88
C ARG A 423 -11.28 3.77 7.00
N SER A 424 -11.73 4.61 7.93
CA SER A 424 -12.60 4.19 9.01
C SER A 424 -13.90 3.55 8.51
N LEU A 425 -14.57 4.15 7.53
CA LEU A 425 -15.78 3.57 6.91
C LEU A 425 -15.56 2.14 6.40
N ALA A 426 -14.41 1.86 5.78
CA ALA A 426 -14.12 0.53 5.23
C ALA A 426 -13.82 -0.49 6.34
N LEU A 427 -13.09 -0.08 7.38
CA LEU A 427 -12.80 -0.92 8.54
C LEU A 427 -14.08 -1.27 9.32
N MET A 428 -15.03 -0.34 9.37
CA MET A 428 -16.29 -0.48 10.09
C MET A 428 -17.32 -1.38 9.41
N ASP A 429 -17.06 -1.80 8.17
CA ASP A 429 -17.90 -2.77 7.51
C ASP A 429 -18.03 -4.04 8.37
N ASP A 430 -19.26 -4.52 8.51
CA ASP A 430 -19.69 -5.54 9.47
C ASP A 430 -18.88 -6.84 9.41
N ASN A 431 -18.25 -7.17 8.29
CA ASN A 431 -17.44 -8.38 8.17
C ASN A 431 -15.95 -8.12 8.01
N VAL A 432 -15.50 -6.86 8.15
CA VAL A 432 -14.09 -6.53 8.28
C VAL A 432 -13.70 -6.62 9.75
N THR A 433 -14.07 -5.62 10.57
CA THR A 433 -13.65 -5.60 12.00
C THR A 433 -14.14 -6.82 12.78
N ARG A 434 -15.37 -7.31 12.54
CA ARG A 434 -15.91 -8.49 13.24
C ARG A 434 -15.09 -9.76 12.96
N ARG A 435 -14.76 -10.05 11.70
CA ARG A 435 -13.93 -11.21 11.32
C ARG A 435 -12.48 -11.00 11.73
N TYR A 436 -11.99 -9.77 11.64
CA TYR A 436 -10.65 -9.43 12.09
C TYR A 436 -10.46 -9.64 13.60
N ALA A 437 -11.52 -9.52 14.40
CA ALA A 437 -11.53 -9.78 15.83
C ALA A 437 -11.82 -11.25 16.21
N SER A 438 -12.11 -12.14 15.25
CA SER A 438 -12.38 -13.56 15.51
C SER A 438 -11.16 -14.27 16.09
N LYS A 439 -11.36 -15.18 17.03
CA LYS A 439 -10.26 -15.99 17.57
C LYS A 439 -9.81 -17.01 16.54
N ALA A 440 -8.52 -17.33 16.54
CA ALA A 440 -8.01 -18.48 15.80
C ALA A 440 -8.44 -19.76 16.53
N GLU A 441 -9.18 -20.63 15.85
CA GLU A 441 -9.68 -21.90 16.40
C GLU A 441 -9.07 -23.08 15.63
N ASN A 442 -8.92 -22.95 14.32
CA ASN A 442 -8.32 -23.97 13.47
C ASN A 442 -6.83 -23.69 13.19
N PRO A 443 -6.01 -24.70 12.86
CA PRO A 443 -4.58 -24.51 12.56
C PRO A 443 -4.30 -23.45 11.48
N VAL A 444 -5.14 -23.40 10.44
CA VAL A 444 -5.01 -22.41 9.35
C VAL A 444 -5.27 -20.99 9.85
N ASP A 445 -6.18 -20.81 10.81
CA ASP A 445 -6.49 -19.50 11.38
C ASP A 445 -5.27 -18.89 12.10
N PHE A 446 -4.44 -19.70 12.75
CA PHE A 446 -3.20 -19.21 13.38
C PHE A 446 -2.17 -18.70 12.35
N ILE A 447 -2.11 -19.34 11.18
CA ILE A 447 -1.24 -18.92 10.08
C ILE A 447 -1.79 -17.67 9.40
N GLN A 448 -3.10 -17.64 9.14
CA GLN A 448 -3.72 -16.56 8.40
C GLN A 448 -3.91 -15.32 9.26
N TYR A 449 -4.52 -15.46 10.43
CA TYR A 449 -4.95 -14.32 11.24
C TYR A 449 -3.85 -13.81 12.17
N ASP A 450 -3.17 -14.72 12.86
CA ASP A 450 -2.14 -14.32 13.79
C ASP A 450 -0.87 -14.00 13.00
N GLN A 451 -0.19 -14.96 12.36
CA GLN A 451 1.11 -14.74 11.65
C GLN A 451 1.08 -13.71 10.50
N GLY A 452 -0.10 -13.37 9.99
CA GLY A 452 -0.33 -12.60 8.78
C GLY A 452 -1.39 -11.52 8.91
N GLU A 453 -1.51 -10.90 10.08
CA GLU A 453 -2.61 -10.02 10.48
C GLU A 453 -2.83 -8.86 9.49
N ASP A 454 -1.75 -8.23 9.01
CA ASP A 454 -1.84 -7.10 8.05
C ASP A 454 -2.42 -7.57 6.70
N ARG A 455 -2.01 -8.77 6.25
CA ARG A 455 -2.52 -9.38 5.02
C ARG A 455 -3.96 -9.84 5.20
N TRP A 456 -4.29 -10.41 6.35
CA TRP A 456 -5.65 -10.84 6.67
C TRP A 456 -6.64 -9.67 6.62
N LEU A 457 -6.28 -8.53 7.24
CA LEU A 457 -7.10 -7.32 7.19
C LEU A 457 -7.32 -6.85 5.75
N CYS A 458 -6.27 -6.89 4.91
CA CYS A 458 -6.40 -6.54 3.49
C CYS A 458 -7.28 -7.53 2.72
N THR A 459 -7.14 -8.84 2.95
CA THR A 459 -7.99 -9.87 2.34
C THR A 459 -9.47 -9.61 2.64
N LEU A 460 -9.80 -9.27 3.89
CA LEU A 460 -11.17 -8.92 4.30
C LEU A 460 -11.70 -7.68 3.57
N LEU A 461 -10.88 -6.64 3.40
CA LEU A 461 -11.24 -5.44 2.63
C LEU A 461 -11.50 -5.77 1.15
N LEU A 462 -10.65 -6.60 0.54
CA LEU A 462 -10.78 -7.01 -0.85
C LEU A 462 -12.05 -7.85 -1.09
N GLN A 463 -12.35 -8.80 -0.21
CA GLN A 463 -13.59 -9.60 -0.21
C GLN A 463 -14.85 -8.75 -0.05
N ARG A 464 -14.71 -7.54 0.52
CA ARG A 464 -15.78 -6.57 0.77
C ARG A 464 -15.97 -5.55 -0.33
N GLY A 465 -15.21 -5.65 -1.42
CA GLY A 465 -15.31 -4.73 -2.56
C GLY A 465 -14.47 -3.45 -2.42
N TYR A 466 -13.68 -3.31 -1.34
CA TYR A 466 -12.75 -2.20 -1.20
C TYR A 466 -11.47 -2.45 -2.00
N ARG A 467 -10.89 -1.37 -2.48
CA ARG A 467 -9.58 -1.40 -3.14
C ARG A 467 -8.47 -1.20 -2.11
N VAL A 468 -7.30 -1.76 -2.39
CA VAL A 468 -6.05 -1.51 -1.68
C VAL A 468 -5.01 -1.04 -2.69
N GLU A 469 -4.42 0.14 -2.46
CA GLU A 469 -3.49 0.78 -3.39
C GLU A 469 -2.10 1.00 -2.79
N TYR A 470 -1.11 1.06 -3.68
CA TYR A 470 0.28 1.35 -3.36
C TYR A 470 0.68 2.74 -3.86
N CYS A 471 1.09 3.60 -2.94
CA CYS A 471 1.57 4.94 -3.22
C CYS A 471 3.09 4.96 -3.34
N ALA A 472 3.58 4.79 -4.57
CA ALA A 472 5.00 4.79 -4.91
C ALA A 472 5.77 6.07 -4.52
N ALA A 473 5.08 7.19 -4.32
CA ALA A 473 5.69 8.48 -3.97
C ALA A 473 5.71 8.78 -2.46
N SER A 474 5.12 7.90 -1.64
CA SER A 474 5.02 8.09 -0.19
C SER A 474 6.01 7.17 0.49
N ASP A 475 7.15 7.70 0.92
CA ASP A 475 8.28 6.92 1.44
C ASP A 475 8.31 6.87 2.98
N ALA A 476 8.62 5.69 3.53
CA ALA A 476 8.91 5.48 4.94
C ALA A 476 10.11 4.55 5.12
N LEU A 477 10.86 4.71 6.20
CA LEU A 477 12.00 3.86 6.57
C LEU A 477 11.65 3.02 7.80
N THR A 478 12.11 1.78 7.84
CA THR A 478 11.90 0.83 8.96
C THR A 478 13.18 0.07 9.24
N TYR A 479 13.44 -0.30 10.49
CA TYR A 479 14.56 -1.14 10.87
C TYR A 479 14.27 -2.58 10.46
N ALA A 480 15.08 -3.10 9.54
CA ALA A 480 14.96 -4.46 9.08
C ALA A 480 15.89 -5.40 9.89
N PRO A 481 15.60 -6.71 9.94
CA PRO A 481 16.48 -7.70 10.56
C PRO A 481 17.93 -7.61 10.06
N GLU A 482 18.89 -7.39 10.97
CA GLU A 482 20.32 -7.37 10.63
C GLU A 482 20.94 -8.77 10.69
N GLY A 483 20.40 -9.63 11.57
CA GLY A 483 20.88 -11.00 11.78
C GLY A 483 20.18 -12.03 10.90
N PHE A 484 20.89 -13.09 10.52
CA PHE A 484 20.33 -14.19 9.73
C PHE A 484 19.15 -14.89 10.42
N ASN A 485 19.29 -15.20 11.71
CA ASN A 485 18.26 -15.90 12.48
C ASN A 485 16.99 -15.06 12.59
N GLU A 486 17.16 -13.76 12.84
CA GLU A 486 16.05 -12.81 12.91
C GLU A 486 15.30 -12.75 11.58
N PHE A 487 16.04 -12.64 10.48
CA PHE A 487 15.48 -12.64 9.13
C PHE A 487 14.72 -13.93 8.81
N PHE A 488 15.30 -15.11 9.08
CA PHE A 488 14.64 -16.39 8.85
C PHE A 488 13.36 -16.56 9.67
N ASN A 489 13.38 -16.16 10.95
CA ASN A 489 12.20 -16.21 11.81
C ASN A 489 11.09 -15.25 11.36
N GLN A 490 11.44 -14.08 10.81
CA GLN A 490 10.46 -13.18 10.21
C GLN A 490 9.80 -13.85 8.98
N ARG A 491 10.59 -14.43 8.08
CA ARG A 491 10.09 -15.03 6.84
C ARG A 491 9.35 -16.34 7.03
N ARG A 492 9.67 -17.07 8.10
CA ARG A 492 8.88 -18.21 8.58
C ARG A 492 7.41 -17.87 8.78
N ARG A 493 7.09 -16.63 9.21
CA ARG A 493 5.70 -16.16 9.36
C ARG A 493 5.12 -15.68 8.04
N TRP A 494 5.88 -14.90 7.29
CA TRP A 494 5.38 -14.22 6.08
C TRP A 494 5.06 -15.17 4.93
N ILE A 495 5.88 -16.21 4.72
CA ILE A 495 5.70 -17.14 3.60
C ILE A 495 4.38 -17.92 3.74
N PRO A 496 4.13 -18.65 4.85
CA PRO A 496 2.88 -19.39 5.02
C PRO A 496 1.64 -18.49 5.07
N SER A 497 1.72 -17.34 5.77
CA SER A 497 0.65 -16.33 5.79
C SER A 497 0.26 -15.89 4.37
N THR A 498 1.25 -15.66 3.52
CA THR A 498 1.02 -15.20 2.15
C THR A 498 0.31 -16.28 1.33
N LEU A 499 0.78 -17.54 1.43
CA LEU A 499 0.13 -18.67 0.76
C LEU A 499 -1.32 -18.86 1.23
N ALA A 500 -1.56 -18.86 2.55
CA ALA A 500 -2.89 -19.06 3.12
C ALA A 500 -3.88 -17.98 2.65
N ASN A 501 -3.50 -16.70 2.68
CA ASN A 501 -4.36 -15.60 2.25
C ASN A 501 -4.61 -15.59 0.74
N ILE A 502 -3.62 -15.96 -0.10
CA ILE A 502 -3.84 -16.08 -1.54
C ILE A 502 -4.80 -17.24 -1.84
N ILE A 503 -4.65 -18.37 -1.15
CA ILE A 503 -5.56 -19.52 -1.29
C ILE A 503 -6.99 -19.13 -0.91
N ASP A 504 -7.19 -18.43 0.21
CA ASP A 504 -8.50 -17.94 0.65
C ASP A 504 -9.15 -17.01 -0.40
N LEU A 505 -8.38 -16.05 -0.93
CA LEU A 505 -8.84 -15.16 -2.00
C LEU A 505 -9.22 -15.94 -3.28
N LEU A 506 -8.42 -16.93 -3.67
CA LEU A 506 -8.67 -17.76 -4.86
C LEU A 506 -9.83 -18.73 -4.67
N GLN A 507 -10.10 -19.20 -3.45
CA GLN A 507 -11.28 -20.04 -3.16
C GLN A 507 -12.57 -19.24 -3.31
N ASP A 508 -12.58 -17.98 -2.86
CA ASP A 508 -13.75 -17.08 -2.94
C ASP A 508 -13.80 -16.21 -4.21
N TYR A 509 -13.02 -16.57 -5.25
CA TYR A 509 -12.81 -15.69 -6.41
C TYR A 509 -14.10 -15.22 -7.11
N LYS A 510 -15.14 -16.05 -7.16
CA LYS A 510 -16.42 -15.69 -7.81
C LYS A 510 -17.11 -14.55 -7.08
N ASN A 511 -17.16 -14.64 -5.76
CA ASN A 511 -17.74 -13.60 -4.92
C ASN A 511 -16.88 -12.34 -4.97
N VAL A 512 -15.56 -12.48 -4.87
CA VAL A 512 -14.61 -11.36 -4.95
C VAL A 512 -14.75 -10.59 -6.26
N ILE A 513 -14.81 -11.26 -7.42
CA ILE A 513 -15.00 -10.60 -8.73
C ILE A 513 -16.35 -9.87 -8.78
N ASN A 514 -17.41 -10.47 -8.24
CA ASN A 514 -18.75 -9.85 -8.24
C ASN A 514 -18.84 -8.62 -7.34
N MET A 515 -18.12 -8.62 -6.21
CA MET A 515 -18.16 -7.55 -5.21
C MET A 515 -17.10 -6.46 -5.46
N ASN A 516 -15.96 -6.81 -6.03
CA ASN A 516 -14.81 -5.93 -6.19
C ASN A 516 -14.50 -5.65 -7.66
N GLU A 517 -14.88 -4.47 -8.13
CA GLU A 517 -14.64 -4.02 -9.52
C GLU A 517 -13.15 -3.91 -9.88
N SER A 518 -12.26 -3.83 -8.89
CA SER A 518 -10.80 -3.79 -9.12
C SER A 518 -10.20 -5.18 -9.37
N ILE A 519 -10.91 -6.26 -9.06
CA ILE A 519 -10.43 -7.63 -9.20
C ILE A 519 -11.13 -8.29 -10.39
N SER A 520 -10.38 -8.44 -11.48
CA SER A 520 -10.85 -9.12 -12.69
C SER A 520 -10.49 -10.61 -12.70
N ILE A 521 -11.08 -11.38 -13.63
CA ILE A 521 -10.68 -12.77 -13.87
C ILE A 521 -9.21 -12.89 -14.26
N TRP A 522 -8.65 -11.91 -14.97
CA TRP A 522 -7.23 -11.87 -15.33
C TRP A 522 -6.34 -11.64 -14.12
N TYR A 523 -6.80 -10.82 -13.17
CA TYR A 523 -6.13 -10.65 -11.89
C TYR A 523 -6.11 -11.96 -11.09
N ILE A 524 -7.24 -12.66 -11.02
CA ILE A 524 -7.33 -13.98 -10.37
C ILE A 524 -6.41 -15.00 -11.06
N LEU A 525 -6.36 -15.02 -12.39
CA LEU A 525 -5.43 -15.87 -13.15
C LEU A 525 -3.97 -15.55 -12.82
N TYR A 526 -3.60 -14.26 -12.77
CA TYR A 526 -2.28 -13.83 -12.34
C TYR A 526 -1.94 -14.32 -10.93
N GLN A 527 -2.85 -14.17 -9.97
CA GLN A 527 -2.63 -14.64 -8.60
C GLN A 527 -2.52 -16.17 -8.52
N CYS A 528 -3.27 -16.90 -9.35
CA CYS A 528 -3.12 -18.35 -9.49
C CYS A 528 -1.74 -18.74 -10.02
N ILE A 529 -1.26 -18.05 -11.07
CA ILE A 529 0.09 -18.26 -11.62
C ILE A 529 1.16 -17.96 -10.56
N MET A 530 1.03 -16.86 -9.81
CA MET A 530 1.95 -16.50 -8.74
C MET A 530 1.97 -17.53 -7.60
N LEU A 531 0.81 -18.07 -7.23
CA LEU A 531 0.71 -19.16 -6.25
C LEU A 531 1.43 -20.42 -6.73
N VAL A 532 1.14 -20.87 -7.96
CA VAL A 532 1.79 -22.05 -8.56
C VAL A 532 3.30 -21.84 -8.68
N SER A 533 3.73 -20.66 -9.14
CA SER A 533 5.14 -20.30 -9.23
C SER A 533 5.83 -20.31 -7.87
N SER A 534 5.15 -19.88 -6.80
CA SER A 534 5.71 -19.87 -5.44
C SER A 534 5.90 -21.30 -4.90
N ILE A 535 4.97 -22.20 -5.20
CA ILE A 535 5.05 -23.62 -4.81
C ILE A 535 6.14 -24.35 -5.60
N LEU A 536 6.27 -24.09 -6.90
CA LEU A 536 7.27 -24.69 -7.77
C LEU A 536 8.67 -24.05 -7.64
N GLY A 537 8.77 -22.88 -7.02
CA GLY A 537 10.00 -22.10 -6.86
C GLY A 537 11.17 -22.91 -6.30
N PRO A 538 11.04 -23.55 -5.12
CA PRO A 538 12.12 -24.34 -4.52
C PRO A 538 12.63 -25.46 -5.43
N GLY A 539 11.72 -26.17 -6.12
CA GLY A 539 12.08 -27.23 -7.07
C GLY A 539 12.78 -26.68 -8.32
N THR A 540 12.34 -25.53 -8.81
CA THR A 540 12.96 -24.85 -9.96
C THR A 540 14.38 -24.41 -9.63
N ILE A 541 14.59 -23.80 -8.46
CA ILE A 541 15.92 -23.39 -8.00
C ILE A 541 16.82 -24.60 -7.76
N PHE A 542 16.28 -25.68 -7.19
CA PHE A 542 17.01 -26.94 -7.03
C PHE A 542 17.53 -27.47 -8.38
N LEU A 543 16.66 -27.60 -9.39
CA LEU A 543 17.04 -28.05 -10.72
C LEU A 543 18.00 -27.08 -11.42
N MET A 544 17.82 -25.77 -11.21
CA MET A 544 18.71 -24.74 -11.72
C MET A 544 20.13 -24.92 -11.17
N VAL A 545 20.29 -25.15 -9.87
CA VAL A 545 21.60 -25.37 -9.24
C VAL A 545 22.24 -26.68 -9.75
N VAL A 546 21.46 -27.75 -9.90
CA VAL A 546 21.94 -29.02 -10.48
C VAL A 546 22.46 -28.83 -11.91
N GLY A 547 21.65 -28.20 -12.77
CA GLY A 547 22.03 -27.94 -14.16
C GLY A 547 23.25 -27.02 -14.24
N ALA A 548 23.27 -25.96 -13.43
CA ALA A 548 24.39 -25.03 -13.39
C ALA A 548 25.70 -25.69 -12.93
N LEU A 549 25.65 -26.60 -11.95
CA LEU A 549 26.82 -27.35 -11.48
C LEU A 549 27.35 -28.30 -12.55
N SER A 550 26.45 -29.05 -13.21
CA SER A 550 26.82 -29.97 -14.29
C SER A 550 27.52 -29.23 -15.44
N ILE A 551 26.97 -28.10 -15.89
CA ILE A 551 27.53 -27.28 -16.97
C ILE A 551 28.85 -26.63 -16.56
N SER A 552 28.89 -25.99 -15.37
CA SER A 552 30.05 -25.19 -14.96
C SER A 552 31.28 -26.03 -14.69
N PHE A 553 31.10 -27.24 -14.14
CA PHE A 553 32.21 -28.14 -13.78
C PHE A 553 32.39 -29.31 -14.77
N ASN A 554 31.57 -29.39 -15.83
CA ASN A 554 31.52 -30.54 -16.76
C ASN A 554 31.39 -31.89 -16.04
N ILE A 555 30.57 -31.93 -14.99
CA ILE A 555 30.28 -33.14 -14.21
C ILE A 555 29.00 -33.78 -14.74
N ASP A 556 28.92 -35.10 -14.71
CA ASP A 556 27.71 -35.83 -15.09
C ASP A 556 26.48 -35.34 -14.30
N THR A 557 25.34 -35.27 -14.98
CA THR A 557 24.09 -34.76 -14.40
C THR A 557 23.65 -35.58 -13.20
N SER A 558 23.88 -36.89 -13.20
CA SER A 558 23.49 -37.76 -12.08
C SER A 558 24.31 -37.47 -10.82
N LEU A 559 25.63 -37.25 -10.98
CA LEU A 559 26.51 -36.88 -9.88
C LEU A 559 26.19 -35.48 -9.37
N SER A 560 25.89 -34.54 -10.27
CA SER A 560 25.46 -33.17 -9.90
C SER A 560 24.16 -33.17 -9.11
N LEU A 561 23.19 -34.00 -9.52
CA LEU A 561 21.94 -34.21 -8.80
C LEU A 561 22.21 -34.74 -7.39
N PHE A 562 23.07 -35.75 -7.26
CA PHE A 562 23.42 -36.33 -5.95
C PHE A 562 24.08 -35.30 -5.02
N ILE A 563 25.03 -34.52 -5.53
CA ILE A 563 25.75 -33.48 -4.76
C ILE A 563 24.79 -32.44 -4.18
N VAL A 564 23.79 -31.99 -4.95
CA VAL A 564 22.83 -30.97 -4.50
C VAL A 564 21.73 -31.59 -3.62
N THR A 565 21.30 -32.82 -3.91
CA THR A 565 20.26 -33.53 -3.15
C THR A 565 20.72 -33.79 -1.71
N LEU A 566 21.97 -34.21 -1.52
CA LEU A 566 22.51 -34.57 -0.21
C LEU A 566 22.33 -33.48 0.87
N PRO A 567 22.79 -32.23 0.69
CA PRO A 567 22.61 -31.17 1.67
C PRO A 567 21.13 -30.80 1.86
N VAL A 568 20.32 -30.78 0.79
CA VAL A 568 18.89 -30.42 0.88
C VAL A 568 18.10 -31.44 1.67
N VAL A 569 18.26 -32.74 1.37
CA VAL A 569 17.60 -33.81 2.12
C VAL A 569 18.09 -33.85 3.56
N SER A 570 19.39 -33.65 3.81
CA SER A 570 19.92 -33.56 5.18
C SER A 570 19.29 -32.41 5.96
N PHE A 571 19.06 -31.26 5.31
CA PHE A 571 18.40 -30.11 5.90
C PHE A 571 16.93 -30.38 6.21
N CYS A 572 16.20 -31.00 5.28
CA CYS A 572 14.82 -31.43 5.50
C CYS A 572 14.71 -32.37 6.71
N LEU A 573 15.54 -33.41 6.77
CA LEU A 573 15.56 -34.36 7.89
C LEU A 573 15.84 -33.65 9.22
N MET A 574 16.81 -32.73 9.22
CA MET A 574 17.14 -31.95 10.41
C MET A 574 15.99 -31.03 10.83
N CYS A 575 15.23 -30.46 9.89
CA CYS A 575 14.03 -29.65 10.19
C CYS A 575 12.91 -30.46 10.87
N PHE A 576 12.83 -31.77 10.65
CA PHE A 576 11.84 -32.63 11.31
C PHE A 576 12.29 -33.13 12.69
N ILE A 577 13.59 -33.19 12.96
CA ILE A 577 14.13 -33.85 14.16
C ILE A 577 14.66 -32.84 15.20
N SER A 578 15.25 -31.73 14.75
CA SER A 578 16.02 -30.83 15.61
C SER A 578 15.26 -29.57 16.00
N ASP A 579 15.70 -28.90 17.07
CA ASP A 579 15.17 -27.61 17.52
C ASP A 579 15.48 -26.46 16.54
N SER A 580 14.67 -25.41 16.56
CA SER A 580 14.77 -24.28 15.63
C SER A 580 16.14 -23.61 15.61
N GLU A 581 16.89 -23.56 16.72
CA GLU A 581 18.24 -22.99 16.74
C GLU A 581 19.24 -23.79 15.91
N LYS A 582 19.22 -25.12 16.04
CA LYS A 582 20.07 -26.02 15.24
C LYS A 582 19.68 -25.99 13.77
N GLN A 583 18.37 -25.88 13.50
CA GLN A 583 17.85 -25.69 12.15
C GLN A 583 18.42 -24.44 11.49
N LEU A 584 18.37 -23.30 12.19
CA LEU A 584 18.91 -22.04 11.70
C LEU A 584 20.43 -22.11 11.48
N MET A 585 21.17 -22.76 12.40
CA MET A 585 22.62 -22.93 12.26
C MET A 585 22.97 -23.75 11.01
N ALA A 586 22.29 -24.87 10.72
CA ALA A 586 22.59 -25.59 9.49
C ALA A 586 22.07 -24.87 8.24
N ALA A 587 20.98 -24.11 8.32
CA ALA A 587 20.55 -23.24 7.22
C ALA A 587 21.63 -22.22 6.85
N GLN A 588 22.31 -21.65 7.86
CA GLN A 588 23.47 -20.76 7.65
C GLN A 588 24.63 -21.50 6.99
N ILE A 589 25.03 -22.66 7.51
CA ILE A 589 26.17 -23.43 7.00
C ILE A 589 25.91 -23.89 5.55
N ILE A 590 24.78 -24.55 5.31
CA ILE A 590 24.39 -25.05 4.00
C ILE A 590 24.16 -23.89 3.03
N GLY A 591 23.55 -22.80 3.50
CA GLY A 591 23.39 -21.57 2.73
C GLY A 591 24.71 -20.95 2.30
N ALA A 592 25.71 -20.92 3.18
CA ALA A 592 27.05 -20.44 2.85
C ALA A 592 27.76 -21.34 1.82
N LEU A 593 27.62 -22.67 1.95
CA LEU A 593 28.12 -23.63 0.95
C LEU A 593 27.47 -23.39 -0.43
N PHE A 594 26.15 -23.17 -0.46
CA PHE A 594 25.46 -22.84 -1.69
C PHE A 594 25.88 -21.49 -2.27
N ALA A 595 26.13 -20.46 -1.44
CA ALA A 595 26.60 -19.17 -1.92
C ALA A 595 28.00 -19.27 -2.58
N MET A 596 28.90 -20.08 -2.01
CA MET A 596 30.20 -20.38 -2.63
C MET A 596 30.03 -21.12 -3.96
N LEU A 597 29.13 -22.12 -4.00
CA LEU A 597 28.80 -22.82 -5.24
C LEU A 597 28.23 -21.87 -6.30
N MET A 598 27.33 -20.96 -5.91
CA MET A 598 26.74 -19.96 -6.82
C MET A 598 27.79 -19.02 -7.40
N THR A 599 28.86 -18.72 -6.65
CA THR A 599 29.97 -17.92 -7.18
C THR A 599 30.68 -18.66 -8.32
N ALA A 600 30.95 -19.96 -8.15
CA ALA A 600 31.54 -20.78 -9.20
C ALA A 600 30.60 -20.95 -10.41
N VAL A 601 29.30 -21.08 -10.17
CA VAL A 601 28.27 -21.12 -11.22
C VAL A 601 28.24 -19.83 -12.04
N ILE A 602 28.29 -18.66 -11.40
CA ILE A 602 28.32 -17.37 -12.12
C ILE A 602 29.55 -17.29 -13.03
N VAL A 603 30.72 -17.67 -12.52
CA VAL A 603 31.96 -17.70 -13.32
C VAL A 603 31.85 -18.71 -14.47
N GLY A 604 31.35 -19.92 -14.21
CA GLY A 604 31.13 -20.94 -15.22
C GLY A 604 30.16 -20.49 -16.32
N THR A 605 29.09 -19.80 -15.94
CA THR A 605 28.11 -19.22 -16.88
C THR A 605 28.76 -18.17 -17.77
N VAL A 606 29.60 -17.29 -17.23
CA VAL A 606 30.33 -16.28 -18.02
C VAL A 606 31.28 -16.94 -19.03
N ILE A 607 32.01 -17.98 -18.62
CA ILE A 607 32.89 -18.75 -19.53
C ILE A 607 32.05 -19.43 -20.62
N GLN A 608 30.89 -19.97 -20.27
CA GLN A 608 30.01 -20.63 -21.24
C GLN A 608 29.43 -19.64 -22.26
N MET A 609 29.04 -18.43 -21.83
CA MET A 609 28.61 -17.37 -22.75
C MET A 609 29.70 -17.00 -23.76
N GLN A 610 30.98 -17.06 -23.37
CA GLN A 610 32.09 -16.82 -24.29
C GLN A 610 32.26 -17.95 -25.31
N LYS A 611 31.96 -19.20 -24.93
CA LYS A 611 32.07 -20.37 -25.81
C LYS A 611 30.89 -20.50 -26.78
N ASP A 612 29.67 -20.41 -26.26
CA ASP A 612 28.44 -20.63 -27.03
C ASP A 612 27.99 -19.37 -27.79
N GLY A 613 28.59 -18.23 -27.47
CA GLY A 613 28.25 -16.93 -28.03
C GLY A 613 27.04 -16.27 -27.34
N ILE A 614 26.90 -14.97 -27.62
CA ILE A 614 25.87 -14.11 -27.02
C ILE A 614 24.45 -14.47 -27.53
N MET A 615 24.35 -15.07 -28.72
CA MET A 615 23.09 -15.46 -29.35
C MET A 615 22.58 -16.85 -28.92
N SER A 616 23.29 -17.55 -28.04
CA SER A 616 22.77 -18.81 -27.50
C SER A 616 21.51 -18.53 -26.66
N PRO A 617 20.50 -19.43 -26.65
CA PRO A 617 19.27 -19.22 -25.88
C PRO A 617 19.54 -18.94 -24.39
N HIS A 618 20.58 -19.58 -23.82
CA HIS A 618 20.98 -19.37 -22.44
C HIS A 618 21.55 -17.96 -22.19
N SER A 619 22.47 -17.50 -23.06
CA SER A 619 23.03 -16.16 -23.01
C SER A 619 21.96 -15.08 -23.15
N ILE A 620 21.03 -15.26 -24.11
CA ILE A 620 19.92 -14.33 -24.33
C ILE A 620 19.03 -14.25 -23.09
N PHE A 621 18.66 -15.40 -22.49
CA PHE A 621 17.84 -15.42 -21.30
C PHE A 621 18.52 -14.70 -20.13
N LEU A 622 19.80 -14.98 -19.86
CA LEU A 622 20.54 -14.33 -18.79
C LEU A 622 20.64 -12.81 -19.00
N LEU A 623 20.98 -12.38 -20.22
CA LEU A 623 21.06 -10.96 -20.56
C LEU A 623 19.71 -10.28 -20.45
N PHE A 624 18.61 -10.94 -20.81
CA PHE A 624 17.26 -10.43 -20.64
C PHE A 624 16.90 -10.24 -19.16
N VAL A 625 17.23 -11.22 -18.31
CA VAL A 625 17.00 -11.11 -16.86
C VAL A 625 17.80 -9.95 -16.28
N ILE A 626 19.10 -9.84 -16.57
CA ILE A 626 19.94 -8.73 -16.11
C ILE A 626 19.41 -7.40 -16.63
N ALA A 627 19.07 -7.31 -17.93
CA ALA A 627 18.51 -6.12 -18.53
C ALA A 627 17.20 -5.69 -17.87
N SER A 628 16.33 -6.63 -17.49
CA SER A 628 15.07 -6.28 -16.82
C SER A 628 15.28 -5.60 -15.47
N PHE A 629 16.23 -6.07 -14.66
CA PHE A 629 16.60 -5.41 -13.40
C PHE A 629 17.30 -4.07 -13.61
N VAL A 630 18.20 -3.96 -14.59
CA VAL A 630 18.90 -2.71 -14.92
C VAL A 630 17.91 -1.65 -15.42
N ILE A 631 16.99 -2.01 -16.32
CA ILE A 631 15.95 -1.12 -16.83
C ILE A 631 15.04 -0.68 -15.67
N ALA A 632 14.61 -1.62 -14.80
CA ALA A 632 13.81 -1.28 -13.63
C ALA A 632 14.54 -0.27 -12.73
N ALA A 633 15.83 -0.45 -12.46
CA ALA A 633 16.63 0.48 -11.67
C ALA A 633 16.77 1.86 -12.35
N ILE A 634 16.98 1.92 -13.67
CA ILE A 634 17.07 3.19 -14.43
C ILE A 634 15.76 3.98 -14.34
N LEU A 635 14.61 3.28 -14.36
CA LEU A 635 13.31 3.90 -14.21
C LEU A 635 13.03 4.41 -12.78
N HIS A 636 13.88 4.06 -11.81
CA HIS A 636 13.78 4.47 -10.40
C HIS A 636 15.08 5.15 -9.94
N PRO A 637 15.41 6.36 -10.44
CA PRO A 637 16.71 6.99 -10.24
C PRO A 637 17.08 7.24 -8.77
N LEU A 638 16.10 7.49 -7.90
CA LEU A 638 16.32 7.68 -6.46
C LEU A 638 16.78 6.39 -5.74
N GLU A 639 16.48 5.23 -6.33
CA GLU A 639 16.77 3.91 -5.77
C GLU A 639 17.76 3.14 -6.66
N PHE A 640 18.39 3.80 -7.64
CA PHE A 640 19.32 3.15 -8.58
C PHE A 640 20.44 2.41 -7.85
N THR A 641 20.91 2.96 -6.73
CA THR A 641 21.96 2.37 -5.88
C THR A 641 21.55 1.04 -5.25
N CYS A 642 20.26 0.72 -5.18
CA CYS A 642 19.77 -0.58 -4.72
C CYS A 642 20.19 -1.72 -5.65
N ILE A 643 20.63 -1.46 -6.89
CA ILE A 643 21.15 -2.51 -7.80
C ILE A 643 22.49 -3.09 -7.34
N THR A 644 23.33 -2.29 -6.67
CA THR A 644 24.67 -2.70 -6.20
C THR A 644 24.64 -3.95 -5.32
N PRO A 645 23.77 -4.04 -4.29
CA PRO A 645 23.65 -5.26 -3.49
C PRO A 645 22.99 -6.45 -4.24
N GLY A 646 22.56 -6.28 -5.50
CA GLY A 646 21.94 -7.36 -6.28
C GLY A 646 22.82 -8.59 -6.47
N ILE A 647 24.15 -8.45 -6.52
CA ILE A 647 25.07 -9.59 -6.59
C ILE A 647 24.90 -10.51 -5.37
N LEU A 648 24.81 -9.92 -4.18
CA LEU A 648 24.58 -10.67 -2.94
C LEU A 648 23.24 -11.41 -2.99
N TYR A 649 22.21 -10.76 -3.53
CA TYR A 649 20.89 -11.37 -3.71
C TYR A 649 20.96 -12.61 -4.61
N PHE A 650 21.61 -12.54 -5.77
CA PHE A 650 21.77 -13.69 -6.67
C PHE A 650 22.57 -14.84 -6.04
N LEU A 651 23.62 -14.54 -5.28
CA LEU A 651 24.40 -15.55 -4.56
C LEU A 651 23.57 -16.26 -3.48
N ALA A 652 22.64 -15.53 -2.85
CA ALA A 652 21.80 -16.06 -1.78
C ALA A 652 20.57 -16.83 -2.28
N ILE A 653 20.30 -16.89 -3.60
CA ILE A 653 19.08 -17.51 -4.17
C ILE A 653 18.81 -18.92 -3.62
N PRO A 654 19.76 -19.87 -3.59
CA PRO A 654 19.48 -21.20 -3.07
C PRO A 654 19.14 -21.20 -1.57
N CYS A 655 19.74 -20.31 -0.78
CA CYS A 655 19.41 -20.19 0.63
C CYS A 655 17.99 -19.63 0.81
N MET A 656 17.65 -18.56 0.07
CA MET A 656 16.42 -17.78 0.28
C MET A 656 15.19 -18.34 -0.43
N TYR A 657 15.36 -19.03 -1.55
CA TYR A 657 14.26 -19.58 -2.35
C TYR A 657 14.12 -21.10 -2.29
N MET A 658 15.03 -21.80 -1.61
CA MET A 658 14.94 -23.25 -1.41
C MET A 658 15.00 -23.62 0.09
N LEU A 659 16.05 -23.26 0.83
CA LEU A 659 16.15 -23.63 2.25
C LEU A 659 15.13 -22.89 3.13
N LEU A 660 14.93 -21.59 2.90
CA LEU A 660 14.01 -20.78 3.70
C LEU A 660 12.54 -21.23 3.58
N PRO A 661 11.99 -21.54 2.38
CA PRO A 661 10.66 -22.14 2.27
C PRO A 661 10.53 -23.49 3.00
N ILE A 662 11.55 -24.36 2.92
CA ILE A 662 11.57 -25.63 3.67
C ILE A 662 11.49 -25.36 5.17
N TYR A 663 12.36 -24.48 5.69
CA TYR A 663 12.35 -24.08 7.09
C TYR A 663 10.98 -23.51 7.53
N SER A 664 10.39 -22.66 6.69
CA SER A 664 9.11 -22.01 6.97
C SER A 664 7.96 -23.01 7.07
N LEU A 665 7.90 -23.98 6.16
CA LEU A 665 6.85 -25.00 6.13
C LEU A 665 7.03 -26.10 7.19
N CYS A 666 8.28 -26.42 7.57
CA CYS A 666 8.54 -27.39 8.64
C CYS A 666 8.23 -26.82 10.05
N ASN A 667 8.19 -25.49 10.20
CA ASN A 667 7.97 -24.83 11.50
C ASN A 667 6.60 -24.12 11.61
N LEU A 668 5.56 -24.62 10.93
CA LEU A 668 4.21 -24.05 11.00
C LEU A 668 3.59 -24.11 12.40
N ASN A 669 4.02 -25.08 13.21
CA ASN A 669 3.63 -25.23 14.61
C ASN A 669 4.16 -24.10 15.52
N ASN A 670 5.21 -23.39 15.09
CA ASN A 670 5.79 -22.32 15.88
C ASN A 670 5.04 -20.99 15.65
N ILE A 671 4.18 -20.65 16.60
CA ILE A 671 3.36 -19.43 16.61
C ILE A 671 4.00 -18.25 17.35
N ALA A 672 5.29 -18.32 17.68
CA ALA A 672 6.03 -17.20 18.27
C ALA A 672 5.98 -15.96 17.35
N TRP A 673 5.67 -14.81 17.94
CA TRP A 673 5.49 -13.54 17.24
C TRP A 673 6.82 -12.79 17.07
N GLY A 674 7.64 -12.83 18.12
CA GLY A 674 8.82 -11.99 18.25
C GLY A 674 10.09 -12.56 17.64
N THR A 675 10.90 -11.65 17.08
CA THR A 675 12.34 -11.84 16.95
C THR A 675 13.08 -11.73 18.29
N ARG A 676 12.39 -11.18 19.30
CA ARG A 676 12.89 -10.86 20.65
C ARG A 676 12.15 -11.60 21.77
N GLU A 677 11.34 -12.62 21.44
CA GLU A 677 10.80 -13.53 22.44
C GLU A 677 11.98 -14.29 23.06
N ASN A 678 12.37 -13.93 24.29
CA ASN A 678 13.30 -14.76 25.05
C ASN A 678 12.67 -16.16 25.17
N PRO A 679 13.41 -17.24 24.88
CA PRO A 679 12.96 -18.60 25.17
C PRO A 679 13.04 -18.81 26.69
N LYS A 680 12.10 -18.24 27.44
CA LYS A 680 11.84 -18.56 28.83
C LYS A 680 10.33 -18.51 29.07
N GLY A 681 9.72 -19.69 29.02
CA GLY A 681 8.32 -19.95 29.28
C GLY A 681 7.99 -21.36 28.86
#